data_AF-A0A2N1TCC1-F1
#
_entry.id   AF-A0A2N1TCC1-F1
#
_cell.length_a   1.000
_cell.length_b   1.000
_cell.length_c   1.000
_cell.angle_alpha   90.00
_cell.angle_beta   90.00
_cell.angle_gamma   90.00
#
_symmetry.space_group_name_H-M   'P 1'
#
loop_
_entity.id
_entity.type
_entity.pdbx_description
1 polymer ?
#
loop_
_entity_poly.entity_id
_entity_poly.type
_entity_poly.pdbx_seq_one_letter_code
_entity_poly.pdbx_strand_id
1 'polypeptide(L)'
;MNQPNTPHTPPNRWQSFQEHTKQLEQKLYSEDGLKPLITLEGLIREIPHAQEWTNRDIDHVLKTALIATLQSATHQELLDALKQDDNTINTILDYISREIDKLKNTKATAQEILEKFQIQFRQYKNQIVGTDKQVPINEKGNKQFEQTEIPVSKLGLLIEYLRKQHIYSDDIFVCIGENKPKTRRETTYFLIEIPRLNRGILICEDYGEATYIIDLSEHRETIFAATKRQLKECHGAISIELNLDDLESWYSNIHQAIFGDNIDSKEKLDLQDFDALRATISPKIITEHILKSEDINTPEKWMNLKGNGYRGQGLSKPTLKVLGMGLHAIATIFGVQGNPIGSRYTMAQLGIKIFGPHPAFNLSPRKKLPPVSQEDITLEVSQNEEINTPEKWMALIIPNEEIEAIIGERTTFKSTMKICDRGLHGVARIFGILGNPEKSPKVMAELGRKMFGEHPIFEIPSAIENIKAPTTTEIIEAIITNNNINTPEKWMSILHRYKYQMRLKGLTLFSVAKLFGLTESPNRSQHAMAELGKIIFKNPDHPAFQVPDKSKITIQDIERAISTSSDINTPEGWMQLTATERSTHKIGGLTLRDIAKLYNLPLKPNRSRSDMAELGKIILKNPDHPAFQIEETPEANQEEIVQEVLATASINTLDKWIALTQKEKLKLKICGLGLYAIAGKFGIKGNPSTSSAIMKELGEIIFSKIIFREDTPS
;
A
#
# COMPACT_ATOMS: atom_id res chain seq x y z
N MET A 1 45.34 37.58 43.31
CA MET A 1 45.15 36.12 43.18
C MET A 1 45.10 35.82 41.69
N ASN A 2 46.24 35.42 41.11
CA ASN A 2 46.36 35.12 39.68
C ASN A 2 46.25 33.61 39.50
N GLN A 3 45.32 33.16 38.65
CA GLN A 3 45.27 31.76 38.21
C GLN A 3 46.40 31.49 37.20
N PRO A 4 47.02 30.29 37.21
CA PRO A 4 48.07 29.96 36.27
C PRO A 4 47.47 29.55 34.92
N ASN A 5 47.95 30.17 33.85
CA ASN A 5 47.71 29.73 32.48
C ASN A 5 48.32 28.34 32.27
N THR A 6 47.48 27.35 31.96
CA THR A 6 47.93 26.07 31.39
C THR A 6 48.34 26.28 29.93
N PRO A 7 49.52 25.81 29.50
CA PRO A 7 49.93 25.91 28.11
C PRO A 7 49.13 24.92 27.26
N HIS A 8 48.30 25.42 26.34
CA HIS A 8 47.78 24.63 25.23
C HIS A 8 48.98 24.20 24.39
N THR A 9 49.38 22.94 24.51
CA THR A 9 50.31 22.34 23.57
C THR A 9 49.47 21.95 22.36
N PRO A 10 49.68 22.54 21.17
CA PRO A 10 48.93 22.13 19.99
C PRO A 10 49.26 20.66 19.70
N PRO A 11 48.30 19.85 19.22
CA PRO A 11 48.57 18.46 18.85
C PRO A 11 49.73 18.42 17.87
N ASN A 12 50.64 17.45 18.05
CA ASN A 12 51.82 17.27 17.20
C ASN A 12 51.35 17.13 15.75
N ARG A 13 51.56 18.14 14.91
CA ARG A 13 51.08 18.22 13.52
C ARG A 13 51.46 16.99 12.69
N TRP A 14 52.58 16.35 13.03
CA TRP A 14 53.03 15.10 12.43
C TRP A 14 52.11 13.91 12.76
N GLN A 15 51.57 13.83 13.97
CA GLN A 15 50.56 12.82 14.32
C GLN A 15 49.26 13.06 13.55
N SER A 16 48.83 14.32 13.41
CA SER A 16 47.66 14.65 12.58
C SER A 16 47.88 14.27 11.10
N PHE A 17 49.07 14.53 10.55
CA PHE A 17 49.45 14.09 9.20
C PHE A 17 49.37 12.56 9.07
N GLN A 18 50.01 11.81 9.99
CA GLN A 18 49.99 10.34 9.99
C GLN A 18 48.58 9.76 10.11
N GLU A 19 47.71 10.38 10.91
CA GLU A 19 46.33 9.93 11.12
C GLU A 19 45.45 10.18 9.88
N HIS A 20 45.62 11.31 9.19
CA HIS A 20 44.90 11.58 7.93
C HIS A 20 45.40 10.73 6.77
N THR A 21 46.70 10.40 6.72
CA THR A 21 47.25 9.44 5.76
C THR A 21 46.63 8.05 5.93
N LYS A 22 46.47 7.57 7.17
CA LYS A 22 45.81 6.30 7.46
C LYS A 22 44.31 6.32 7.12
N GLN A 23 43.65 7.46 7.29
CA GLN A 23 42.25 7.65 6.85
C GLN A 23 42.14 7.66 5.31
N LEU A 24 43.11 8.24 4.62
CA LEU A 24 43.18 8.22 3.15
C LEU A 24 43.35 6.80 2.61
N GLU A 25 44.22 5.97 3.22
CA GLU A 25 44.36 4.53 2.89
C GLU A 25 43.03 3.78 2.95
N GLN A 26 42.22 4.07 3.97
CA GLN A 26 40.93 3.40 4.19
C GLN A 26 39.82 3.89 3.26
N LYS A 27 39.98 5.07 2.64
CA LYS A 27 38.88 5.82 2.00
C LYS A 27 39.16 6.26 0.57
N LEU A 28 40.25 5.77 -0.05
CA LEU A 28 40.78 6.20 -1.34
C LEU A 28 39.75 6.27 -2.50
N TYR A 29 38.64 5.53 -2.40
CA TYR A 29 37.59 5.46 -3.42
C TYR A 29 36.25 6.16 -3.04
N SER A 30 36.23 6.92 -1.93
CA SER A 30 35.07 7.67 -1.44
C SER A 30 35.29 9.19 -1.51
N GLU A 31 34.22 9.99 -1.42
CA GLU A 31 34.32 11.46 -1.29
C GLU A 31 35.07 11.89 -0.01
N ASP A 32 35.05 11.03 1.02
CA ASP A 32 35.87 11.16 2.21
C ASP A 32 37.35 10.76 2.00
N GLY A 33 37.75 10.33 0.79
CA GLY A 33 39.16 10.22 0.38
C GLY A 33 39.71 11.55 -0.15
N LEU A 34 38.84 12.40 -0.72
CA LEU A 34 39.19 13.76 -1.15
C LEU A 34 39.39 14.71 0.04
N LYS A 35 38.61 14.55 1.12
CA LYS A 35 38.77 15.36 2.34
C LYS A 35 40.17 15.24 2.98
N PRO A 36 40.72 14.03 3.23
CA PRO A 36 42.09 13.85 3.66
C PRO A 36 43.10 14.41 2.67
N LEU A 37 42.86 14.32 1.36
CA LEU A 37 43.75 14.94 0.34
C LEU A 37 43.77 16.47 0.43
N ILE A 38 42.60 17.10 0.51
CA ILE A 38 42.44 18.56 0.69
C ILE A 38 43.00 18.98 2.06
N THR A 39 42.80 18.17 3.10
CA THR A 39 43.32 18.43 4.46
C THR A 39 44.84 18.27 4.49
N LEU A 40 45.40 17.27 3.81
CA LEU A 40 46.84 17.08 3.63
C LEU A 40 47.43 18.24 2.83
N GLU A 41 46.77 18.71 1.78
CA GLU A 41 47.18 19.92 1.04
C GLU A 41 47.22 21.14 1.97
N GLY A 42 46.17 21.36 2.77
CA GLY A 42 46.10 22.44 3.76
C GLY A 42 47.22 22.33 4.81
N LEU A 43 47.45 21.14 5.36
CA LEU A 43 48.51 20.87 6.34
C LEU A 43 49.91 21.08 5.74
N ILE A 44 50.12 20.74 4.46
CA ILE A 44 51.38 20.98 3.75
C ILE A 44 51.63 22.48 3.58
N ARG A 45 50.59 23.25 3.21
CA ARG A 45 50.68 24.72 3.07
C ARG A 45 50.95 25.45 4.40
N GLU A 46 50.66 24.81 5.52
CA GLU A 46 50.94 25.33 6.88
C GLU A 46 52.34 24.98 7.42
N ILE A 47 53.15 24.22 6.68
CA ILE A 47 54.55 23.92 7.05
C ILE A 47 55.38 25.20 6.93
N PRO A 48 56.18 25.59 7.95
CA PRO A 48 57.10 26.72 7.82
C PRO A 48 58.00 26.54 6.60
N HIS A 49 58.11 27.58 5.75
CA HIS A 49 58.80 27.59 4.45
C HIS A 49 58.04 27.00 3.24
N ALA A 50 56.86 26.38 3.41
CA ALA A 50 56.02 25.93 2.29
C ALA A 50 55.29 27.08 1.57
N GLN A 51 55.38 28.32 2.09
CA GLN A 51 54.81 29.50 1.45
C GLN A 51 55.52 29.89 0.14
N GLU A 52 56.75 29.42 -0.06
CA GLU A 52 57.53 29.63 -1.28
C GLU A 52 57.34 28.49 -2.30
N TRP A 53 56.56 27.46 -1.95
CA TRP A 53 56.34 26.30 -2.81
C TRP A 53 55.34 26.62 -3.90
N THR A 54 55.67 26.25 -5.13
CA THR A 54 54.74 26.31 -6.26
C THR A 54 53.68 25.21 -6.13
N ASN A 55 52.56 25.34 -6.85
CA ASN A 55 51.57 24.25 -6.89
C ASN A 55 52.18 22.93 -7.37
N ARG A 56 53.24 22.98 -8.19
CA ARG A 56 53.99 21.80 -8.64
C ARG A 56 54.75 21.11 -7.50
N ASP A 57 55.31 21.89 -6.58
CA ASP A 57 56.03 21.36 -5.41
C ASP A 57 55.07 20.71 -4.40
N ILE A 58 53.87 21.30 -4.23
CA ILE A 58 52.80 20.75 -3.38
C ILE A 58 52.24 19.46 -3.98
N ASP A 59 52.00 19.43 -5.29
CA ASP A 59 51.57 18.22 -6.00
C ASP A 59 52.62 17.10 -5.89
N HIS A 60 53.91 17.46 -5.97
CA HIS A 60 55.00 16.50 -5.79
C HIS A 60 54.99 15.88 -4.39
N VAL A 61 54.82 16.68 -3.33
CA VAL A 61 54.77 16.17 -1.95
C VAL A 61 53.54 15.31 -1.70
N LEU A 62 52.37 15.71 -2.19
CA LEU A 62 51.14 14.90 -2.11
C LEU A 62 51.29 13.58 -2.86
N LYS A 63 51.90 13.60 -4.05
CA LYS A 63 52.19 12.42 -4.87
C LYS A 63 53.19 11.49 -4.17
N THR A 64 54.25 12.00 -3.58
CA THR A 64 55.21 11.21 -2.78
C THR A 64 54.54 10.60 -1.55
N ALA A 65 53.67 11.36 -0.86
CA ALA A 65 52.89 10.85 0.26
C ALA A 65 51.93 9.73 -0.19
N LEU A 66 51.17 9.92 -1.28
CA LEU A 66 50.30 8.89 -1.85
C LEU A 66 51.08 7.63 -2.26
N ILE A 67 52.23 7.78 -2.93
CA ILE A 67 53.06 6.66 -3.36
C ILE A 67 53.58 5.87 -2.14
N ALA A 68 54.09 6.55 -1.11
CA ALA A 68 54.55 5.89 0.12
C ALA A 68 53.42 5.15 0.85
N THR A 69 52.22 5.74 0.82
CA THR A 69 50.98 5.23 1.41
C THR A 69 50.39 4.07 0.60
N LEU A 70 50.65 4.01 -0.70
CA LEU A 70 50.19 2.92 -1.56
C LEU A 70 51.20 1.79 -1.66
N GLN A 71 52.49 2.03 -1.39
CA GLN A 71 53.52 0.99 -1.29
C GLN A 71 53.31 0.05 -0.10
N SER A 72 52.53 0.46 0.91
CA SER A 72 52.08 -0.41 2.02
C SER A 72 50.91 -1.33 1.63
N ALA A 73 50.24 -1.06 0.49
CA ALA A 73 49.05 -1.76 0.01
C ALA A 73 49.32 -2.47 -1.35
N THR A 74 48.64 -3.59 -1.63
CA THR A 74 48.84 -4.42 -2.84
C THR A 74 48.26 -3.80 -4.13
N HIS A 75 48.63 -2.55 -4.47
CA HIS A 75 48.07 -1.79 -5.60
C HIS A 75 49.15 -1.35 -6.61
N GLN A 76 49.88 -2.32 -7.17
CA GLN A 76 51.03 -2.10 -8.06
C GLN A 76 50.69 -1.29 -9.33
N GLU A 77 49.49 -1.47 -9.91
CA GLU A 77 49.09 -0.75 -11.13
C GLU A 77 48.85 0.75 -10.90
N LEU A 78 48.28 1.11 -9.74
CA LEU A 78 48.09 2.50 -9.33
C LEU A 78 49.44 3.16 -9.01
N LEU A 79 50.36 2.40 -8.38
CA LEU A 79 51.74 2.81 -8.14
C LEU A 79 52.51 3.07 -9.44
N ASP A 80 52.35 2.21 -10.44
CA ASP A 80 53.03 2.36 -11.72
C ASP A 80 52.48 3.56 -12.52
N ALA A 81 51.18 3.86 -12.40
CA ALA A 81 50.57 5.08 -12.96
C ALA A 81 50.99 6.37 -12.22
N LEU A 82 51.16 6.30 -10.89
CA LEU A 82 51.63 7.41 -10.06
C LEU A 82 53.13 7.69 -10.22
N LYS A 83 53.95 6.72 -10.64
CA LYS A 83 55.40 6.91 -10.87
C LYS A 83 55.75 7.62 -12.17
N GLN A 84 54.79 7.86 -13.07
CA GLN A 84 55.03 8.60 -14.31
C GLN A 84 55.03 10.12 -14.03
N ASP A 85 56.06 10.83 -14.51
CA ASP A 85 56.43 12.18 -14.07
C ASP A 85 55.40 13.29 -14.40
N ASP A 86 54.47 13.06 -15.33
CA ASP A 86 53.56 14.08 -15.86
C ASP A 86 52.14 14.10 -15.25
N ASN A 87 51.82 13.19 -14.32
CA ASN A 87 50.44 13.02 -13.84
C ASN A 87 50.08 13.90 -12.64
N THR A 88 48.99 14.68 -12.80
CA THR A 88 48.33 15.52 -11.78
C THR A 88 47.21 14.74 -11.06
N ILE A 89 46.65 15.27 -9.97
CA ILE A 89 45.46 14.70 -9.28
C ILE A 89 44.31 14.42 -10.27
N ASN A 90 44.13 15.27 -11.28
CA ASN A 90 43.12 15.07 -12.32
C ASN A 90 43.32 13.77 -13.10
N THR A 91 44.57 13.35 -13.33
CA THR A 91 44.87 12.09 -14.03
C THR A 91 44.49 10.85 -13.21
N ILE A 92 44.52 10.95 -11.87
CA ILE A 92 44.06 9.90 -10.94
C ILE A 92 42.53 9.80 -11.01
N LEU A 93 41.84 10.94 -11.00
CA LEU A 93 40.38 10.99 -11.18
C LEU A 93 39.96 10.46 -12.56
N ASP A 94 40.73 10.76 -13.61
CA ASP A 94 40.52 10.22 -14.96
C ASP A 94 40.77 8.72 -15.04
N TYR A 95 41.72 8.18 -14.26
CA TYR A 95 41.96 6.74 -14.18
C TYR A 95 40.81 6.02 -13.45
N ILE A 96 40.36 6.55 -12.32
CA ILE A 96 39.20 6.03 -11.57
C ILE A 96 37.95 6.07 -12.45
N SER A 97 37.72 7.17 -13.18
CA SER A 97 36.61 7.31 -14.12
C SER A 97 36.70 6.30 -15.28
N ARG A 98 37.90 6.10 -15.85
CA ARG A 98 38.13 5.07 -16.88
C ARG A 98 37.91 3.64 -16.38
N GLU A 99 38.29 3.32 -15.15
CA GLU A 99 38.04 2.00 -14.55
C GLU A 99 36.55 1.73 -14.28
N ILE A 100 35.78 2.78 -13.98
CA ILE A 100 34.31 2.73 -13.89
C ILE A 100 33.70 2.54 -15.29
N ASP A 101 34.17 3.26 -16.31
CA ASP A 101 33.69 3.11 -17.69
C ASP A 101 34.01 1.74 -18.29
N LYS A 102 35.13 1.11 -17.92
CA LYS A 102 35.43 -0.27 -18.30
C LYS A 102 34.39 -1.25 -17.75
N LEU A 103 33.83 -1.01 -16.57
CA LEU A 103 32.82 -1.88 -15.94
C LEU A 103 31.43 -1.77 -16.58
N LYS A 104 31.10 -0.63 -17.17
CA LYS A 104 29.89 -0.50 -18.01
C LYS A 104 29.94 -1.44 -19.21
N ASN A 105 31.15 -1.66 -19.72
CA ASN A 105 31.42 -2.30 -21.01
C ASN A 105 32.01 -3.72 -20.88
N THR A 106 32.23 -4.22 -19.66
CA THR A 106 32.67 -5.60 -19.43
C THR A 106 31.49 -6.44 -18.93
N LYS A 107 31.37 -7.67 -19.44
CA LYS A 107 30.45 -8.71 -18.94
C LYS A 107 30.89 -9.23 -17.56
N ALA A 108 31.22 -8.33 -16.62
CA ALA A 108 31.57 -8.70 -15.27
C ALA A 108 30.33 -9.25 -14.56
N THR A 109 30.50 -10.30 -13.76
CA THR A 109 29.39 -10.83 -12.96
C THR A 109 29.04 -9.84 -11.85
N ALA A 110 27.81 -9.89 -11.34
CA ALA A 110 27.41 -9.03 -10.23
C ALA A 110 28.34 -9.19 -9.01
N GLN A 111 28.83 -10.41 -8.75
CA GLN A 111 29.78 -10.66 -7.67
C GLN A 111 31.13 -9.98 -7.91
N GLU A 112 31.68 -10.06 -9.12
CA GLU A 112 32.93 -9.36 -9.49
C GLU A 112 32.81 -7.85 -9.33
N ILE A 113 31.66 -7.27 -9.71
CA ILE A 113 31.38 -5.84 -9.51
C ILE A 113 31.40 -5.49 -8.02
N LEU A 114 30.70 -6.27 -7.19
CA LEU A 114 30.61 -6.02 -5.74
C LEU A 114 31.98 -6.16 -5.04
N GLU A 115 32.74 -7.19 -5.38
CA GLU A 115 34.09 -7.43 -4.85
C GLU A 115 35.06 -6.32 -5.29
N LYS A 116 35.05 -5.92 -6.57
CA LYS A 116 35.92 -4.84 -7.08
C LYS A 116 35.66 -3.51 -6.39
N PHE A 117 34.41 -3.19 -6.08
CA PHE A 117 34.04 -1.95 -5.37
C PHE A 117 34.03 -2.06 -3.85
N GLN A 118 34.43 -3.23 -3.30
CA GLN A 118 34.39 -3.52 -1.86
C GLN A 118 33.01 -3.23 -1.23
N ILE A 119 31.94 -3.43 -2.01
CA ILE A 119 30.57 -3.27 -1.52
C ILE A 119 30.26 -4.44 -0.61
N GLN A 120 29.76 -4.15 0.59
CA GLN A 120 29.33 -5.22 1.49
C GLN A 120 28.13 -5.95 0.92
N PHE A 121 28.20 -7.28 0.85
CA PHE A 121 27.10 -8.09 0.36
C PHE A 121 26.90 -9.37 1.17
N ARG A 122 25.68 -9.92 1.10
CA ARG A 122 25.32 -11.19 1.74
C ARG A 122 24.55 -12.08 0.78
N GLN A 123 24.94 -13.34 0.74
CA GLN A 123 24.26 -14.35 -0.06
C GLN A 123 23.18 -15.08 0.75
N TYR A 124 22.03 -15.30 0.13
CA TYR A 124 20.86 -15.95 0.71
C TYR A 124 20.46 -17.16 -0.11
N LYS A 125 20.10 -18.25 0.59
CA LYS A 125 19.65 -19.52 -0.03
C LYS A 125 18.31 -19.44 -0.77
N ASN A 126 17.60 -18.33 -0.61
CA ASN A 126 16.30 -18.13 -1.23
C ASN A 126 16.44 -17.23 -2.45
N GLN A 127 15.60 -17.50 -3.46
CA GLN A 127 15.40 -16.56 -4.55
C GLN A 127 14.83 -15.26 -4.01
N ILE A 128 15.37 -14.14 -4.47
CA ILE A 128 14.85 -12.80 -4.18
C ILE A 128 13.83 -12.47 -5.26
N VAL A 129 12.62 -12.09 -4.83
CA VAL A 129 11.42 -11.93 -5.67
C VAL A 129 10.99 -13.25 -6.32
N GLY A 130 10.04 -13.93 -5.68
CA GLY A 130 9.44 -15.17 -6.17
C GLY A 130 8.68 -14.98 -7.50
N THR A 131 8.44 -16.08 -8.19
CA THR A 131 7.54 -16.11 -9.35
C THR A 131 6.10 -16.16 -8.88
N ASP A 132 5.19 -15.45 -9.55
CA ASP A 132 3.76 -15.70 -9.38
C ASP A 132 3.49 -17.18 -9.68
N LYS A 133 2.64 -17.84 -8.87
CA LYS A 133 2.32 -19.27 -8.99
C LYS A 133 2.15 -19.63 -10.46
N GLN A 134 3.12 -20.36 -11.00
CA GLN A 134 3.16 -20.68 -12.42
C GLN A 134 1.88 -21.43 -12.79
N VAL A 135 1.17 -20.94 -13.81
CA VAL A 135 0.37 -21.83 -14.65
C VAL A 135 1.38 -22.81 -15.27
N PRO A 136 1.22 -24.13 -15.10
CA PRO A 136 2.18 -25.08 -15.64
C PRO A 136 2.39 -24.79 -17.13
N ILE A 137 3.66 -24.71 -17.51
CA ILE A 137 4.05 -24.56 -18.91
C ILE A 137 3.60 -25.83 -19.61
N ASN A 138 2.52 -25.75 -20.39
CA ASN A 138 2.21 -26.80 -21.33
C ASN A 138 3.33 -26.80 -22.38
N GLU A 139 4.24 -27.77 -22.30
CA GLU A 139 5.41 -27.97 -23.18
C GLU A 139 5.07 -28.18 -24.67
N LYS A 140 3.81 -27.98 -25.08
CA LYS A 140 3.31 -28.24 -26.45
C LYS A 140 3.41 -27.04 -27.40
N GLY A 141 4.11 -25.98 -27.04
CA GLY A 141 4.30 -24.80 -27.90
C GLY A 141 5.73 -24.66 -28.37
N ASN A 142 5.99 -24.90 -29.66
CA ASN A 142 7.27 -24.73 -30.34
C ASN A 142 7.65 -23.24 -30.54
N LYS A 143 7.43 -22.39 -29.54
CA LYS A 143 7.87 -21.00 -29.60
C LYS A 143 9.33 -20.96 -29.13
N GLN A 144 10.25 -20.85 -30.09
CA GLN A 144 11.61 -20.42 -29.81
C GLN A 144 11.54 -19.02 -29.20
N PHE A 145 12.12 -18.86 -28.02
CA PHE A 145 12.22 -17.56 -27.36
C PHE A 145 13.47 -16.87 -27.89
N GLU A 146 13.32 -15.64 -28.36
CA GLU A 146 14.46 -14.80 -28.78
C GLU A 146 15.09 -14.21 -27.52
N GLN A 147 16.33 -14.61 -27.23
CA GLN A 147 17.08 -14.15 -26.07
C GLN A 147 17.89 -12.92 -26.48
N THR A 148 17.47 -11.75 -26.01
CA THR A 148 18.21 -10.50 -26.22
C THR A 148 19.17 -10.30 -25.06
N GLU A 149 20.48 -10.35 -25.32
CA GLU A 149 21.49 -9.97 -24.33
C GLU A 149 21.46 -8.45 -24.11
N ILE A 150 21.59 -8.01 -22.86
CA ILE A 150 21.84 -6.60 -22.55
C ILE A 150 23.33 -6.35 -22.68
N PRO A 151 23.78 -5.35 -23.47
CA PRO A 151 25.20 -5.08 -23.69
C PRO A 151 25.91 -4.45 -22.47
N VAL A 152 25.17 -4.14 -21.40
CA VAL A 152 25.62 -3.39 -20.22
C VAL A 152 25.07 -4.02 -18.94
N SER A 153 25.83 -3.97 -17.84
CA SER A 153 25.34 -4.39 -16.52
C SER A 153 24.42 -3.31 -15.93
N LYS A 154 23.17 -3.67 -15.63
CA LYS A 154 22.23 -2.76 -14.95
C LYS A 154 22.72 -2.42 -13.54
N LEU A 155 23.34 -3.36 -12.82
CA LEU A 155 23.97 -3.09 -11.53
C LEU A 155 25.09 -2.06 -11.66
N GLY A 156 25.95 -2.19 -12.67
CA GLY A 156 27.01 -1.22 -12.96
C GLY A 156 26.48 0.18 -13.23
N LEU A 157 25.46 0.30 -14.10
CA LEU A 157 24.78 1.58 -14.38
C LEU A 157 24.16 2.19 -13.12
N LEU A 158 23.51 1.37 -12.29
CA LEU A 158 22.91 1.85 -11.05
C LEU A 158 23.94 2.33 -10.04
N ILE A 159 25.06 1.62 -9.86
CA ILE A 159 26.14 2.04 -8.94
C ILE A 159 26.73 3.37 -9.41
N GLU A 160 27.00 3.54 -10.70
CA GLU A 160 27.48 4.81 -11.25
C GLU A 160 26.48 5.94 -10.95
N TYR A 161 25.20 5.69 -11.21
CA TYR A 161 24.15 6.67 -10.95
C TYR A 161 24.07 7.06 -9.47
N LEU A 162 24.05 6.09 -8.56
CA LEU A 162 24.03 6.32 -7.11
C LEU A 162 25.23 7.17 -6.67
N ARG A 163 26.42 6.93 -7.23
CA ARG A 163 27.61 7.74 -6.95
C ARG A 163 27.48 9.19 -7.40
N LYS A 164 26.86 9.45 -8.57
CA LYS A 164 26.54 10.82 -9.02
C LYS A 164 25.58 11.54 -8.07
N GLN A 165 24.83 10.79 -7.25
CA GLN A 165 23.93 11.30 -6.22
C GLN A 165 24.55 11.24 -4.81
N HIS A 166 25.89 11.16 -4.70
CA HIS A 166 26.62 11.08 -3.44
C HIS A 166 26.22 9.89 -2.54
N ILE A 167 25.83 8.76 -3.15
CA ILE A 167 25.63 7.47 -2.47
C ILE A 167 26.76 6.53 -2.91
N TYR A 168 27.62 6.18 -1.98
CA TYR A 168 28.86 5.44 -2.25
C TYR A 168 28.78 3.97 -1.84
N SER A 169 29.82 3.20 -2.15
CA SER A 169 29.90 1.75 -1.86
C SER A 169 29.68 1.42 -0.39
N ASP A 170 30.07 2.31 0.51
CA ASP A 170 29.92 2.19 1.96
C ASP A 170 28.61 2.80 2.49
N ASP A 171 27.74 3.32 1.60
CA ASP A 171 26.35 3.66 1.90
C ASP A 171 25.38 2.54 1.48
N ILE A 172 25.87 1.50 0.79
CA ILE A 172 25.04 0.46 0.19
C ILE A 172 25.39 -0.93 0.69
N PHE A 173 24.35 -1.74 0.88
CA PHE A 173 24.48 -3.15 1.24
C PHE A 173 23.69 -4.01 0.26
N VAL A 174 24.32 -5.04 -0.31
CA VAL A 174 23.69 -5.84 -1.38
C VAL A 174 23.33 -7.23 -0.89
N CYS A 175 22.07 -7.64 -1.07
CA CYS A 175 21.63 -9.00 -0.85
C CYS A 175 21.53 -9.73 -2.19
N ILE A 176 22.16 -10.89 -2.26
CA ILE A 176 22.18 -11.77 -3.44
C ILE A 176 21.39 -13.03 -3.10
N GLY A 177 20.43 -13.41 -3.94
CA GLY A 177 19.70 -14.68 -3.77
C GLY A 177 20.31 -15.82 -4.58
N GLU A 178 19.86 -17.04 -4.32
CA GLU A 178 20.13 -18.19 -5.18
C GLU A 178 19.07 -18.29 -6.28
N ASN A 179 19.51 -18.57 -7.51
CA ASN A 179 18.58 -18.80 -8.60
C ASN A 179 17.93 -20.18 -8.45
N LYS A 180 16.60 -20.26 -8.58
CA LYS A 180 15.89 -21.54 -8.49
C LYS A 180 15.85 -22.22 -9.86
N PRO A 181 16.16 -23.52 -9.95
CA PRO A 181 15.95 -24.26 -11.19
C PRO A 181 14.46 -24.20 -11.57
N LYS A 182 14.17 -24.02 -12.88
CA LYS A 182 12.82 -23.86 -13.46
C LYS A 182 12.19 -22.47 -13.39
N THR A 183 12.97 -21.41 -13.19
CA THR A 183 12.49 -20.05 -13.47
C THR A 183 12.94 -19.62 -14.88
N ARG A 184 12.19 -18.72 -15.52
CA ARG A 184 12.53 -18.17 -16.85
C ARG A 184 13.71 -17.17 -16.80
N ARG A 185 14.26 -16.93 -15.61
CA ARG A 185 15.31 -15.96 -15.37
C ARG A 185 16.65 -16.67 -15.19
N GLU A 186 17.69 -16.11 -15.77
CA GLU A 186 19.08 -16.57 -15.59
C GLU A 186 19.66 -16.06 -14.28
N THR A 187 19.19 -14.89 -13.84
CA THR A 187 19.59 -14.29 -12.57
C THR A 187 18.40 -14.03 -11.65
N THR A 188 18.61 -14.15 -10.34
CA THR A 188 17.63 -13.64 -9.37
C THR A 188 17.74 -12.11 -9.30
N TYR A 189 16.75 -11.46 -8.70
CA TYR A 189 16.92 -10.06 -8.31
C TYR A 189 18.02 -9.91 -7.25
N PHE A 190 18.74 -8.82 -7.32
CA PHE A 190 19.60 -8.29 -6.25
C PHE A 190 18.80 -7.25 -5.48
N LEU A 191 18.90 -7.24 -4.14
CA LEU A 191 18.36 -6.16 -3.32
C LEU A 191 19.52 -5.28 -2.86
N ILE A 192 19.58 -4.05 -3.36
CA ILE A 192 20.53 -3.03 -2.96
C ILE A 192 19.84 -2.15 -1.93
N GLU A 193 20.33 -2.20 -0.70
CA GLU A 193 19.81 -1.41 0.41
C GLU A 193 20.63 -0.14 0.56
N ILE A 194 19.95 0.99 0.72
CA ILE A 194 20.54 2.29 1.06
C ILE A 194 19.99 2.67 2.44
N PRO A 195 20.63 2.23 3.54
CA PRO A 195 20.09 2.34 4.89
C PRO A 195 19.78 3.78 5.30
N ARG A 196 20.69 4.72 4.99
CA ARG A 196 20.52 6.14 5.31
C ARG A 196 19.28 6.76 4.68
N LEU A 197 18.84 6.25 3.52
CA LEU A 197 17.60 6.71 2.88
C LEU A 197 16.39 5.84 3.23
N ASN A 198 16.59 4.73 3.96
CA ASN A 198 15.57 3.71 4.19
C ASN A 198 14.93 3.24 2.87
N ARG A 199 15.73 3.06 1.82
CA ARG A 199 15.31 2.68 0.45
C ARG A 199 16.00 1.39 0.00
N GLY A 200 15.24 0.50 -0.62
CA GLY A 200 15.72 -0.73 -1.24
C GLY A 200 15.47 -0.70 -2.74
N ILE A 201 16.45 -1.12 -3.51
CA ILE A 201 16.39 -1.20 -4.97
C ILE A 201 16.54 -2.66 -5.36
N LEU A 202 15.49 -3.23 -5.96
CA LEU A 202 15.50 -4.56 -6.53
C LEU A 202 15.81 -4.46 -8.02
N ILE A 203 16.93 -5.04 -8.44
CA ILE A 203 17.38 -5.02 -9.83
C ILE A 203 17.66 -6.44 -10.32
N CYS A 204 17.37 -6.73 -11.58
CA CYS A 204 17.66 -8.01 -12.23
C CYS A 204 18.32 -7.73 -13.57
N GLU A 205 19.40 -8.45 -13.88
CA GLU A 205 20.22 -8.21 -15.07
C GLU A 205 19.52 -8.65 -16.36
N ASP A 206 18.53 -9.54 -16.28
CA ASP A 206 17.83 -10.07 -17.46
C ASP A 206 17.02 -8.98 -18.20
N TYR A 207 16.93 -9.10 -19.54
CA TYR A 207 16.17 -8.17 -20.39
C TYR A 207 14.66 -8.24 -20.12
N GLY A 208 13.99 -7.08 -20.14
CA GLY A 208 12.56 -6.95 -19.84
C GLY A 208 12.20 -7.02 -18.34
N GLU A 209 13.17 -7.25 -17.46
CA GLU A 209 12.96 -7.16 -16.02
C GLU A 209 13.06 -5.71 -15.52
N ALA A 210 12.00 -5.24 -14.86
CA ALA A 210 11.92 -3.90 -14.29
C ALA A 210 12.73 -3.77 -12.99
N THR A 211 13.23 -2.58 -12.72
CA THR A 211 13.77 -2.19 -11.41
C THR A 211 12.62 -1.86 -10.45
N TYR A 212 12.69 -2.29 -9.19
CA TYR A 212 11.69 -1.94 -8.18
C TYR A 212 12.31 -1.15 -7.04
N ILE A 213 11.68 -0.04 -6.64
CA ILE A 213 12.08 0.77 -5.49
C ILE A 213 11.07 0.55 -4.37
N ILE A 214 11.57 0.23 -3.17
CA ILE A 214 10.78 -0.10 -1.98
C ILE A 214 11.29 0.62 -0.73
N ASP A 215 10.44 0.75 0.28
CA ASP A 215 10.84 1.23 1.61
C ASP A 215 11.47 0.11 2.44
N LEU A 216 12.67 0.34 3.00
CA LEU A 216 13.35 -0.62 3.90
C LEU A 216 12.72 -0.71 5.30
N SER A 217 11.61 -0.01 5.55
CA SER A 217 10.79 -0.24 6.75
C SER A 217 10.16 -1.64 6.79
N GLU A 218 10.27 -2.38 5.69
CA GLU A 218 9.76 -3.74 5.55
C GLU A 218 10.90 -4.76 5.62
N HIS A 219 10.62 -5.93 6.21
CA HIS A 219 11.62 -6.96 6.46
C HIS A 219 12.10 -7.64 5.18
N ARG A 220 13.42 -7.88 5.08
CA ARG A 220 14.09 -8.59 3.98
C ARG A 220 13.37 -9.89 3.63
N GLU A 221 12.97 -10.67 4.64
CA GLU A 221 12.32 -11.97 4.46
C GLU A 221 10.98 -11.84 3.71
N THR A 222 10.24 -10.76 3.95
CA THR A 222 8.96 -10.53 3.26
C THR A 222 9.18 -10.17 1.80
N ILE A 223 10.22 -9.38 1.52
CA ILE A 223 10.63 -9.00 0.15
C ILE A 223 11.13 -10.23 -0.62
N PHE A 224 11.93 -11.08 0.02
CA PHE A 224 12.47 -12.29 -0.61
C PHE A 224 11.37 -13.29 -0.98
N ALA A 225 10.34 -13.40 -0.15
CA ALA A 225 9.19 -14.26 -0.43
C ALA A 225 8.13 -13.63 -1.37
N ALA A 226 8.20 -12.32 -1.61
CA ALA A 226 7.20 -11.61 -2.40
C ALA A 226 7.32 -11.91 -3.90
N THR A 227 6.19 -11.99 -4.59
CA THR A 227 6.15 -11.96 -6.06
C THR A 227 6.20 -10.52 -6.58
N LYS A 228 6.48 -10.33 -7.89
CA LYS A 228 6.43 -9.00 -8.53
C LYS A 228 5.11 -8.28 -8.27
N ARG A 229 3.98 -9.01 -8.31
CA ARG A 229 2.67 -8.46 -8.01
C ARG A 229 2.57 -8.04 -6.55
N GLN A 230 3.03 -8.88 -5.63
CA GLN A 230 3.03 -8.56 -4.20
C GLN A 230 3.92 -7.37 -3.87
N LEU A 231 5.07 -7.20 -4.53
CA LEU A 231 5.89 -6.00 -4.38
C LEU A 231 5.07 -4.73 -4.66
N LYS A 232 4.35 -4.68 -5.79
CA LYS A 232 3.50 -3.52 -6.12
C LYS A 232 2.31 -3.36 -5.18
N GLU A 233 1.58 -4.45 -4.91
CA GLU A 233 0.30 -4.40 -4.18
C GLU A 233 0.44 -4.30 -2.66
N CYS A 234 1.45 -4.96 -2.09
CA CYS A 234 1.64 -5.10 -0.64
C CYS A 234 2.79 -4.25 -0.12
N HIS A 235 3.86 -4.09 -0.90
CA HIS A 235 5.06 -3.34 -0.51
C HIS A 235 5.11 -1.93 -1.12
N GLY A 236 4.08 -1.54 -1.88
CA GLY A 236 4.00 -0.22 -2.51
C GLY A 236 5.13 0.05 -3.52
N ALA A 237 5.76 -1.00 -4.04
CA ALA A 237 6.96 -0.87 -4.86
C ALA A 237 6.69 -0.06 -6.13
N ILE A 238 7.57 0.90 -6.41
CA ILE A 238 7.58 1.67 -7.66
C ILE A 238 8.36 0.85 -8.68
N SER A 239 7.76 0.58 -9.83
CA SER A 239 8.33 -0.26 -10.91
C SER A 239 8.81 0.64 -12.03
N ILE A 240 10.07 0.49 -12.43
CA ILE A 240 10.74 1.34 -13.41
C ILE A 240 11.36 0.44 -14.48
N GLU A 241 10.96 0.60 -15.72
CA GLU A 241 11.47 -0.18 -16.84
C GLU A 241 12.74 0.45 -17.39
N LEU A 242 13.75 -0.38 -17.70
CA LEU A 242 14.96 0.09 -18.36
C LEU A 242 14.68 0.26 -19.85
N ASN A 243 14.86 1.48 -20.35
CA ASN A 243 14.94 1.76 -21.78
C ASN A 243 16.41 2.04 -22.14
N LEU A 244 17.02 1.17 -22.95
CA LEU A 244 18.42 1.33 -23.36
C LEU A 244 18.61 2.54 -24.28
N ASP A 245 17.58 2.95 -25.01
CA ASP A 245 17.61 4.12 -25.88
C ASP A 245 17.43 5.44 -25.10
N ASP A 246 17.04 5.36 -23.82
CA ASP A 246 16.76 6.51 -22.96
C ASP A 246 17.13 6.19 -21.49
N LEU A 247 18.44 6.07 -21.25
CA LEU A 247 18.98 5.84 -19.90
C LEU A 247 18.67 7.00 -18.95
N GLU A 248 18.58 8.23 -19.45
CA GLU A 248 18.28 9.41 -18.64
C GLU A 248 16.88 9.33 -18.02
N SER A 249 15.87 8.87 -18.77
CA SER A 249 14.54 8.60 -18.21
C SER A 249 14.57 7.53 -17.12
N TRP A 250 15.35 6.47 -17.31
CA TRP A 250 15.53 5.45 -16.28
C TRP A 250 16.15 6.03 -14.99
N TYR A 251 17.22 6.81 -15.14
CA TYR A 251 17.86 7.52 -14.02
C TYR A 251 16.94 8.52 -13.32
N SER A 252 16.19 9.32 -14.08
CA SER A 252 15.25 10.31 -13.54
C SER A 252 14.11 9.65 -12.75
N ASN A 253 13.55 8.56 -13.27
CA ASN A 253 12.52 7.80 -12.55
C ASN A 253 13.07 7.16 -11.27
N ILE A 254 14.30 6.64 -11.29
CA ILE A 254 14.97 6.13 -10.09
C ILE A 254 15.22 7.27 -9.10
N HIS A 255 15.67 8.43 -9.58
CA HIS A 255 15.86 9.63 -8.77
C HIS A 255 14.58 9.97 -8.01
N GLN A 256 13.48 10.15 -8.73
CA GLN A 256 12.20 10.54 -8.16
C GLN A 256 11.67 9.50 -7.16
N ALA A 257 11.87 8.22 -7.43
CA ALA A 257 11.44 7.14 -6.53
C ALA A 257 12.31 7.05 -5.26
N ILE A 258 13.61 7.33 -5.36
CA ILE A 258 14.53 7.33 -4.21
C ILE A 258 14.38 8.61 -3.40
N PHE A 259 14.37 9.79 -4.02
CA PHE A 259 14.54 11.11 -3.41
C PHE A 259 13.30 12.02 -3.46
N GLY A 260 12.15 11.54 -3.95
CA GLY A 260 10.92 12.35 -4.03
C GLY A 260 10.44 12.92 -2.69
N ASP A 261 9.44 13.80 -2.78
CA ASP A 261 8.91 14.71 -1.73
C ASP A 261 9.19 14.28 -0.27
N ASN A 262 10.16 14.95 0.37
CA ASN A 262 10.56 14.83 1.78
C ASN A 262 11.39 13.61 2.20
N ILE A 263 12.60 13.48 1.68
CA ILE A 263 13.65 12.73 2.40
C ILE A 263 14.74 13.70 2.80
N ASP A 264 14.68 14.16 4.06
CA ASP A 264 15.84 14.80 4.67
C ASP A 264 17.01 13.81 4.62
N SER A 265 18.15 14.27 4.11
CA SER A 265 19.37 13.47 4.11
C SER A 265 19.67 13.07 5.56
N LYS A 266 19.55 11.77 5.86
CA LYS A 266 19.91 11.26 7.17
C LYS A 266 21.42 11.14 7.26
N GLU A 267 21.95 11.31 8.46
CA GLU A 267 23.36 11.04 8.75
C GLU A 267 23.77 9.65 8.24
N LYS A 268 25.03 9.57 7.80
CA LYS A 268 25.63 8.32 7.35
C LYS A 268 25.53 7.28 8.47
N LEU A 269 25.01 6.11 8.14
CA LEU A 269 24.94 4.96 9.03
C LEU A 269 26.16 4.07 8.78
N ASP A 270 26.82 3.65 9.85
CA ASP A 270 27.80 2.57 9.74
C ASP A 270 27.08 1.28 9.31
N LEU A 271 27.49 0.70 8.19
CA LEU A 271 26.87 -0.50 7.64
C LEU A 271 27.07 -1.73 8.52
N GLN A 272 28.17 -1.81 9.28
CA GLN A 272 28.38 -2.91 10.23
C GLN A 272 27.37 -2.82 11.37
N ASP A 273 27.16 -1.61 11.91
CA ASP A 273 26.14 -1.37 12.92
C ASP A 273 24.73 -1.58 12.38
N PHE A 274 24.46 -1.20 11.13
CA PHE A 274 23.16 -1.40 10.50
C PHE A 274 22.84 -2.89 10.25
N ASP A 275 23.79 -3.66 9.71
CA ASP A 275 23.60 -5.10 9.48
C ASP A 275 23.56 -5.86 10.81
N ALA A 276 24.33 -5.43 11.83
CA ALA A 276 24.21 -5.91 13.20
C ALA A 276 22.82 -5.57 13.78
N LEU A 277 22.37 -4.32 13.71
CA LEU A 277 21.06 -3.87 14.21
C LEU A 277 19.91 -4.65 13.56
N ARG A 278 19.97 -4.88 12.24
CA ARG A 278 18.97 -5.69 11.52
C ARG A 278 19.05 -7.17 11.87
N ALA A 279 20.26 -7.73 12.02
CA ALA A 279 20.43 -9.08 12.58
C ALA A 279 19.92 -9.18 14.02
N THR A 280 19.85 -8.04 14.73
CA THR A 280 19.41 -7.92 16.13
C THR A 280 17.93 -7.56 16.28
N ILE A 281 17.16 -7.31 15.19
CA ILE A 281 15.68 -7.25 15.25
C ILE A 281 15.17 -8.66 15.52
N SER A 282 15.35 -9.03 16.77
CA SER A 282 15.00 -10.29 17.36
C SER A 282 13.55 -10.20 17.82
N PRO A 283 12.90 -11.36 18.03
CA PRO A 283 11.66 -11.44 18.79
C PRO A 283 11.64 -10.55 20.04
N LYS A 284 12.80 -10.33 20.69
CA LYS A 284 12.94 -9.48 21.88
C LYS A 284 12.65 -7.99 21.60
N ILE A 285 13.28 -7.38 20.59
CA ILE A 285 13.06 -5.94 20.28
C ILE A 285 11.60 -5.69 19.89
N ILE A 286 11.01 -6.59 19.09
CA ILE A 286 9.60 -6.48 18.69
C ILE A 286 8.70 -6.59 19.91
N THR A 287 8.99 -7.55 20.81
CA THR A 287 8.26 -7.71 22.07
C THR A 287 8.35 -6.44 22.92
N GLU A 288 9.54 -5.86 23.09
CA GLU A 288 9.73 -4.61 23.84
C GLU A 288 8.92 -3.45 23.26
N HIS A 289 8.88 -3.31 21.93
CA HIS A 289 8.10 -2.25 21.28
C HIS A 289 6.59 -2.46 21.45
N ILE A 290 6.12 -3.71 21.35
CA ILE A 290 4.71 -4.05 21.59
C ILE A 290 4.33 -3.78 23.06
N LEU A 291 5.19 -4.16 24.01
CA LEU A 291 4.95 -3.94 25.44
C LEU A 291 4.96 -2.44 25.82
N LYS A 292 5.65 -1.59 25.06
CA LYS A 292 5.63 -0.13 25.24
C LYS A 292 4.42 0.55 24.59
N SER A 293 3.71 -0.11 23.67
CA SER A 293 2.58 0.49 22.96
C SER A 293 1.29 0.44 23.77
N GLU A 294 0.72 1.60 24.11
CA GLU A 294 -0.50 1.69 24.93
C GLU A 294 -1.70 0.93 24.34
N ASP A 295 -1.78 0.83 23.01
CA ASP A 295 -2.93 0.22 22.33
C ASP A 295 -2.90 -1.32 22.33
N ILE A 296 -1.73 -1.94 22.51
CA ILE A 296 -1.54 -3.39 22.32
C ILE A 296 -0.64 -4.06 23.35
N ASN A 297 -0.18 -3.34 24.38
CA ASN A 297 0.75 -3.83 25.40
C ASN A 297 0.22 -4.94 26.32
N THR A 298 -1.00 -5.41 26.13
CA THR A 298 -1.58 -6.50 26.94
C THR A 298 -2.17 -7.59 26.04
N PRO A 299 -2.17 -8.86 26.50
CA PRO A 299 -2.83 -9.97 25.81
C PRO A 299 -4.30 -9.70 25.42
N GLU A 300 -5.06 -9.02 26.28
CA GLU A 300 -6.45 -8.64 26.05
C GLU A 300 -6.58 -7.65 24.92
N LYS A 301 -5.80 -6.56 24.98
CA LYS A 301 -5.79 -5.54 23.93
C LYS A 301 -5.34 -6.13 22.59
N TRP A 302 -4.32 -6.99 22.61
CA TRP A 302 -3.87 -7.74 21.44
C TRP A 302 -4.97 -8.59 20.81
N MET A 303 -5.69 -9.39 21.61
CA MET A 303 -6.79 -10.23 21.12
C MET A 303 -8.04 -9.42 20.73
N ASN A 304 -8.15 -8.18 21.23
CA ASN A 304 -9.20 -7.22 20.93
C ASN A 304 -8.80 -6.20 19.86
N LEU A 305 -7.72 -6.43 19.12
CA LEU A 305 -7.43 -5.75 17.85
C LEU A 305 -8.56 -6.08 16.86
N LYS A 306 -9.71 -5.42 17.05
CA LYS A 306 -10.86 -5.52 16.19
C LYS A 306 -10.41 -4.97 14.85
N GLY A 307 -10.30 -5.84 13.86
CA GLY A 307 -10.58 -5.42 12.50
C GLY A 307 -12.02 -4.91 12.51
N ASN A 308 -12.21 -3.60 12.69
CA ASN A 308 -13.51 -2.97 12.62
C ASN A 308 -14.18 -3.43 11.31
N GLY A 309 -15.15 -4.34 11.41
CA GLY A 309 -16.03 -4.68 10.29
C GLY A 309 -15.79 -5.98 9.52
N TYR A 310 -15.14 -7.03 10.05
CA TYR A 310 -15.00 -8.30 9.29
C TYR A 310 -16.32 -9.07 9.00
N ARG A 311 -17.49 -8.53 9.37
CA ARG A 311 -18.79 -9.04 8.93
C ARG A 311 -19.60 -7.95 8.23
N GLY A 312 -19.46 -7.88 6.91
CA GLY A 312 -20.52 -7.36 6.01
C GLY A 312 -20.50 -5.88 5.64
N GLN A 313 -19.67 -5.03 6.26
CA GLN A 313 -19.53 -3.62 5.88
C GLN A 313 -18.07 -3.37 5.52
N GLY A 314 -17.78 -2.96 4.28
CA GLY A 314 -16.44 -2.85 3.71
C GLY A 314 -15.52 -1.81 4.37
N LEU A 315 -15.18 -2.01 5.63
CA LEU A 315 -14.24 -1.21 6.41
C LEU A 315 -12.87 -1.90 6.52
N SER A 316 -11.83 -1.07 6.57
CA SER A 316 -10.42 -1.41 6.36
C SER A 316 -9.87 -2.43 7.36
N LYS A 317 -9.00 -3.32 6.87
CA LYS A 317 -8.20 -4.25 7.69
C LYS A 317 -7.44 -3.48 8.78
N PRO A 318 -7.19 -4.08 9.97
CA PRO A 318 -6.38 -3.44 10.99
C PRO A 318 -4.98 -3.12 10.42
N THR A 319 -4.61 -1.85 10.43
CA THR A 319 -3.35 -1.31 9.88
C THR A 319 -2.21 -1.32 10.90
N LEU A 320 -2.28 -2.17 11.93
CA LEU A 320 -1.27 -2.20 12.98
C LEU A 320 0.10 -2.51 12.36
N LYS A 321 1.01 -1.55 12.49
CA LYS A 321 2.41 -1.67 12.13
C LYS A 321 3.26 -1.51 13.39
N VAL A 322 4.09 -2.50 13.70
CA VAL A 322 5.07 -2.44 14.81
C VAL A 322 6.42 -2.29 14.15
N LEU A 323 7.13 -1.17 14.40
CA LEU A 323 8.39 -0.85 13.69
C LEU A 323 8.24 -0.92 12.16
N GLY A 324 7.11 -0.45 11.62
CA GLY A 324 6.80 -0.52 10.18
C GLY A 324 6.27 -1.87 9.68
N MET A 325 6.36 -2.92 10.49
CA MET A 325 5.96 -4.29 10.12
C MET A 325 4.47 -4.54 10.29
N GLY A 326 3.82 -5.08 9.26
CA GLY A 326 2.48 -5.65 9.43
C GLY A 326 2.49 -6.93 10.27
N LEU A 327 1.35 -7.27 10.88
CA LEU A 327 1.17 -8.46 11.72
C LEU A 327 1.66 -9.77 11.09
N HIS A 328 1.55 -9.93 9.77
CA HIS A 328 2.04 -11.14 9.09
C HIS A 328 3.57 -11.26 9.14
N ALA A 329 4.29 -10.17 8.92
CA ALA A 329 5.75 -10.14 9.00
C ALA A 329 6.22 -10.47 10.42
N ILE A 330 5.56 -9.88 11.42
CA ILE A 330 5.79 -10.19 12.84
C ILE A 330 5.55 -11.68 13.09
N ALA A 331 4.46 -12.26 12.59
CA ALA A 331 4.19 -13.70 12.73
C ALA A 331 5.33 -14.56 12.19
N THR A 332 5.85 -14.22 11.01
CA THR A 332 7.00 -14.91 10.39
C THR A 332 8.24 -14.85 11.27
N ILE A 333 8.57 -13.68 11.85
CA ILE A 333 9.73 -13.51 12.74
C ILE A 333 9.61 -14.38 14.01
N PHE A 334 8.41 -14.50 14.55
CA PHE A 334 8.14 -15.37 15.70
C PHE A 334 7.90 -16.86 15.31
N GLY A 335 8.09 -17.23 14.05
CA GLY A 335 7.92 -18.59 13.55
C GLY A 335 6.48 -19.11 13.57
N VAL A 336 5.50 -18.20 13.52
CA VAL A 336 4.06 -18.53 13.52
C VAL A 336 3.54 -18.60 12.09
N GLN A 337 3.05 -19.76 11.68
CA GLN A 337 2.51 -19.96 10.33
C GLN A 337 1.09 -19.42 10.19
N GLY A 338 0.84 -18.69 9.09
CA GLY A 338 -0.48 -18.19 8.70
C GLY A 338 -0.62 -16.67 8.75
N ASN A 339 -1.84 -16.17 8.56
CA ASN A 339 -2.14 -14.74 8.60
C ASN A 339 -2.92 -14.38 9.88
N PRO A 340 -2.30 -13.70 10.86
CA PRO A 340 -2.96 -13.30 12.10
C PRO A 340 -4.23 -12.46 11.89
N ILE A 341 -4.29 -11.66 10.82
CA ILE A 341 -5.44 -10.79 10.51
C ILE A 341 -6.68 -11.61 10.13
N GLY A 342 -6.48 -12.74 9.44
CA GLY A 342 -7.58 -13.59 8.95
C GLY A 342 -7.93 -14.75 9.89
N SER A 343 -7.11 -15.00 10.91
CA SER A 343 -7.19 -16.19 11.76
C SER A 343 -6.96 -15.80 13.21
N ARG A 344 -8.04 -15.80 13.99
CA ARG A 344 -7.95 -15.60 15.44
C ARG A 344 -6.99 -16.61 16.09
N TYR A 345 -6.93 -17.83 15.55
CA TYR A 345 -5.98 -18.87 15.94
C TYR A 345 -4.52 -18.44 15.77
N THR A 346 -4.18 -17.98 14.57
CA THR A 346 -2.84 -17.48 14.27
C THR A 346 -2.51 -16.24 15.11
N MET A 347 -3.49 -15.36 15.36
CA MET A 347 -3.34 -14.18 16.22
C MET A 347 -3.01 -14.56 17.68
N ALA A 348 -3.65 -15.59 18.23
CA ALA A 348 -3.35 -16.08 19.57
C ALA A 348 -2.00 -16.81 19.64
N GLN A 349 -1.65 -17.61 18.63
CA GLN A 349 -0.31 -18.24 18.57
C GLN A 349 0.79 -17.18 18.56
N LEU A 350 0.60 -16.10 17.80
CA LEU A 350 1.51 -14.96 17.79
C LEU A 350 1.52 -14.24 19.14
N GLY A 351 0.35 -14.03 19.76
CA GLY A 351 0.25 -13.48 21.10
C GLY A 351 1.01 -14.31 22.14
N ILE A 352 0.90 -15.65 22.10
CA ILE A 352 1.65 -16.55 23.01
C ILE A 352 3.16 -16.38 22.83
N LYS A 353 3.62 -16.15 21.60
CA LYS A 353 5.05 -15.94 21.33
C LYS A 353 5.57 -14.60 21.84
N ILE A 354 4.72 -13.56 21.88
CA ILE A 354 5.08 -12.21 22.31
C ILE A 354 4.93 -12.03 23.83
N PHE A 355 3.78 -12.40 24.38
CA PHE A 355 3.41 -12.14 25.78
C PHE A 355 3.54 -13.36 26.69
N GLY A 356 3.88 -14.54 26.13
CA GLY A 356 3.84 -15.81 26.83
C GLY A 356 2.42 -16.40 26.92
N PRO A 357 2.27 -17.59 27.53
CA PRO A 357 0.98 -18.21 27.75
C PRO A 357 0.05 -17.31 28.57
N HIS A 358 -1.16 -17.04 28.05
CA HIS A 358 -2.14 -16.18 28.72
C HIS A 358 -3.57 -16.72 28.50
N PRO A 359 -4.49 -16.60 29.49
CA PRO A 359 -5.90 -17.00 29.32
C PRO A 359 -6.60 -16.37 28.11
N ALA A 360 -6.24 -15.14 27.73
CA ALA A 360 -6.75 -14.47 26.54
C ALA A 360 -6.42 -15.22 25.23
N PHE A 361 -5.33 -15.99 25.21
CA PHE A 361 -4.91 -16.82 24.07
C PHE A 361 -5.43 -18.25 24.14
N ASN A 362 -6.15 -18.61 25.21
CA ASN A 362 -6.85 -19.88 25.28
C ASN A 362 -8.04 -19.84 24.32
N LEU A 363 -7.73 -20.03 23.04
CA LEU A 363 -8.68 -20.36 22.02
C LEU A 363 -9.05 -21.82 22.20
N SER A 364 -9.66 -22.15 23.32
CA SER A 364 -10.41 -23.38 23.45
C SER A 364 -11.26 -23.49 22.19
N PRO A 365 -11.18 -24.59 21.41
CA PRO A 365 -11.86 -24.73 20.13
C PRO A 365 -13.31 -24.31 20.30
N ARG A 366 -13.63 -23.07 19.89
CA ARG A 366 -14.79 -22.28 20.33
C ARG A 366 -15.39 -22.83 21.62
N LYS A 367 -14.78 -22.58 22.79
CA LYS A 367 -15.29 -22.91 24.16
C LYS A 367 -16.53 -23.77 24.01
N LYS A 368 -16.37 -25.08 23.70
CA LYS A 368 -17.47 -25.93 23.21
C LYS A 368 -18.63 -25.54 24.10
N LEU A 369 -19.64 -24.85 23.54
CA LEU A 369 -20.76 -24.42 24.36
C LEU A 369 -21.13 -25.67 25.14
N PRO A 370 -21.21 -25.59 26.49
CA PRO A 370 -21.37 -26.77 27.31
C PRO A 370 -22.41 -27.66 26.64
N PRO A 371 -22.19 -28.98 26.54
CA PRO A 371 -23.11 -29.85 25.81
C PRO A 371 -24.52 -29.52 26.29
N VAL A 372 -25.28 -28.86 25.42
CA VAL A 372 -26.65 -28.44 25.69
C VAL A 372 -27.47 -29.61 25.22
N SER A 373 -28.21 -30.21 26.15
CA SER A 373 -29.06 -31.33 25.81
C SER A 373 -30.29 -30.84 25.02
N GLN A 374 -31.07 -31.77 24.47
CA GLN A 374 -32.33 -31.38 23.82
C GLN A 374 -33.31 -30.82 24.85
N GLU A 375 -33.27 -31.32 26.09
CA GLU A 375 -34.11 -30.89 27.21
C GLU A 375 -33.80 -29.44 27.64
N ASP A 376 -32.52 -29.06 27.73
CA ASP A 376 -32.12 -27.68 28.06
C ASP A 376 -32.70 -26.67 27.05
N ILE A 377 -32.64 -27.02 25.76
CA ILE A 377 -33.16 -26.18 24.69
C ILE A 377 -34.68 -26.10 24.76
N THR A 378 -35.37 -27.23 24.91
CA THR A 378 -36.83 -27.25 25.03
C THR A 378 -37.28 -26.46 26.27
N LEU A 379 -36.54 -26.53 27.38
CA LEU A 379 -36.80 -25.75 28.58
C LEU A 379 -36.64 -24.25 28.33
N GLU A 380 -35.52 -23.79 27.73
CA GLU A 380 -35.32 -22.36 27.42
C GLU A 380 -36.38 -21.85 26.45
N VAL A 381 -36.73 -22.65 25.42
CA VAL A 381 -37.80 -22.31 24.48
C VAL A 381 -39.15 -22.20 25.18
N SER A 382 -39.49 -23.11 26.11
CA SER A 382 -40.74 -23.06 26.87
C SER A 382 -40.83 -21.84 27.80
N GLN A 383 -39.70 -21.32 28.28
CA GLN A 383 -39.62 -20.14 29.14
C GLN A 383 -39.55 -18.83 28.35
N ASN A 384 -39.18 -18.88 27.07
CA ASN A 384 -39.05 -17.70 26.22
C ASN A 384 -40.40 -17.28 25.64
N GLU A 385 -41.02 -16.25 26.22
CA GLU A 385 -42.34 -15.75 25.80
C GLU A 385 -42.45 -15.37 24.32
N GLU A 386 -41.35 -15.09 23.63
CA GLU A 386 -41.38 -14.77 22.19
C GLU A 386 -41.55 -16.00 21.30
N ILE A 387 -41.26 -17.21 21.79
CA ILE A 387 -41.18 -18.44 20.99
C ILE A 387 -41.77 -19.68 21.68
N ASN A 388 -42.35 -19.53 22.88
CA ASN A 388 -42.79 -20.66 23.72
C ASN A 388 -44.04 -21.41 23.26
N THR A 389 -44.60 -21.09 22.10
CA THR A 389 -45.71 -21.85 21.51
C THR A 389 -45.39 -22.22 20.06
N PRO A 390 -45.98 -23.30 19.52
CA PRO A 390 -45.84 -23.66 18.10
C PRO A 390 -46.11 -22.50 17.13
N GLU A 391 -47.10 -21.66 17.44
CA GLU A 391 -47.50 -20.48 16.66
C GLU A 391 -46.40 -19.43 16.64
N LYS A 392 -45.91 -19.07 17.82
CA LYS A 392 -44.84 -18.09 17.98
C LYS A 392 -43.53 -18.57 17.36
N TRP A 393 -43.25 -19.87 17.44
CA TRP A 393 -42.10 -20.49 16.80
C TRP A 393 -42.16 -20.38 15.27
N MET A 394 -43.29 -20.74 14.65
CA MET A 394 -43.43 -20.67 13.19
C MET A 394 -43.51 -19.23 12.66
N ALA A 395 -43.97 -18.28 13.49
CA ALA A 395 -43.97 -16.85 13.17
C ALA A 395 -42.56 -16.28 12.93
N LEU A 396 -41.50 -16.97 13.35
CA LEU A 396 -40.12 -16.55 13.10
C LEU A 396 -39.69 -16.66 11.62
N ILE A 397 -40.37 -17.47 10.80
CA ILE A 397 -39.89 -17.83 9.45
C ILE A 397 -40.88 -17.51 8.35
N ILE A 398 -42.18 -17.59 8.61
CA ILE A 398 -43.19 -17.37 7.56
C ILE A 398 -43.44 -15.86 7.44
N PRO A 399 -42.98 -15.19 6.36
CA PRO A 399 -43.45 -13.85 6.05
C PRO A 399 -44.79 -14.04 5.34
N ASN A 400 -45.90 -13.92 6.06
CA ASN A 400 -47.19 -14.30 5.50
C ASN A 400 -47.95 -13.05 5.04
N GLU A 401 -48.16 -12.92 3.73
CA GLU A 401 -49.13 -11.95 3.16
C GLU A 401 -50.54 -12.15 3.76
N GLU A 402 -50.88 -13.36 4.24
CA GLU A 402 -52.14 -13.66 4.94
C GLU A 402 -52.15 -13.29 6.44
N ILE A 403 -51.01 -13.24 7.12
CA ILE A 403 -50.92 -12.84 8.56
C ILE A 403 -50.70 -11.33 8.71
N GLU A 404 -50.07 -10.68 7.71
CA GLU A 404 -49.90 -9.22 7.67
C GLU A 404 -51.24 -8.45 7.69
N ALA A 405 -52.33 -9.06 7.19
CA ALA A 405 -53.66 -8.44 7.15
C ALA A 405 -54.34 -8.26 8.52
N ILE A 406 -53.89 -8.95 9.57
CA ILE A 406 -54.61 -9.02 10.87
C ILE A 406 -53.98 -8.10 11.94
N ILE A 407 -52.68 -7.81 11.90
CA ILE A 407 -51.96 -7.22 13.07
C ILE A 407 -51.06 -6.01 12.73
N GLY A 408 -50.98 -5.58 11.47
CA GLY A 408 -50.59 -4.21 11.15
C GLY A 408 -49.13 -3.76 11.35
N GLU A 409 -48.11 -4.64 11.37
CA GLU A 409 -46.70 -4.20 11.25
C GLU A 409 -45.73 -5.33 10.81
N ARG A 410 -44.72 -4.97 9.98
CA ARG A 410 -43.73 -5.91 9.38
C ARG A 410 -42.51 -6.13 10.29
N THR A 411 -42.34 -7.34 10.83
CA THR A 411 -41.09 -7.72 11.52
C THR A 411 -40.03 -8.21 10.55
N THR A 412 -38.92 -7.47 10.47
CA THR A 412 -37.67 -7.96 9.87
C THR A 412 -37.11 -9.10 10.72
N PHE A 413 -36.57 -10.15 10.07
CA PHE A 413 -35.91 -11.28 10.74
C PHE A 413 -35.02 -10.80 11.90
N LYS A 414 -35.30 -11.22 13.14
CA LYS A 414 -34.31 -11.20 14.23
C LYS A 414 -33.23 -12.23 13.90
N SER A 415 -32.36 -11.92 12.92
CA SER A 415 -31.16 -12.71 12.54
C SER A 415 -30.12 -12.86 13.67
N THR A 416 -30.51 -12.51 14.89
CA THR A 416 -29.75 -12.51 16.13
C THR A 416 -30.32 -13.47 17.17
N MET A 417 -31.44 -14.15 16.91
CA MET A 417 -32.04 -15.05 17.90
C MET A 417 -31.10 -16.20 18.23
N LYS A 418 -30.80 -16.34 19.51
CA LYS A 418 -29.99 -17.43 20.05
C LYS A 418 -30.79 -18.15 21.12
N ILE A 419 -30.71 -19.48 21.10
CA ILE A 419 -31.26 -20.36 22.12
C ILE A 419 -30.07 -21.10 22.72
N CYS A 420 -29.88 -20.99 24.02
CA CYS A 420 -28.69 -21.49 24.73
C CYS A 420 -27.38 -21.01 24.07
N ASP A 421 -27.31 -19.73 23.69
CA ASP A 421 -26.21 -19.10 22.95
C ASP A 421 -25.93 -19.65 21.53
N ARG A 422 -26.81 -20.50 21.00
CA ARG A 422 -26.70 -21.10 19.67
C ARG A 422 -27.71 -20.45 18.72
N GLY A 423 -27.26 -20.11 17.51
CA GLY A 423 -28.19 -19.76 16.42
C GLY A 423 -29.02 -20.98 16.01
N LEU A 424 -30.15 -20.75 15.35
CA LEU A 424 -31.11 -21.80 14.95
C LEU A 424 -30.48 -22.97 14.20
N HIS A 425 -29.50 -22.71 13.33
CA HIS A 425 -28.77 -23.78 12.65
C HIS A 425 -27.95 -24.68 13.60
N GLY A 426 -27.39 -24.12 14.67
CA GLY A 426 -26.70 -24.89 15.70
C GLY A 426 -27.66 -25.72 16.55
N VAL A 427 -28.86 -25.17 16.81
CA VAL A 427 -29.95 -25.85 17.52
C VAL A 427 -30.46 -27.04 16.71
N ALA A 428 -30.75 -26.86 15.42
CA ALA A 428 -31.17 -27.93 14.51
C ALA A 428 -30.25 -29.16 14.52
N ARG A 429 -28.93 -28.93 14.54
CA ARG A 429 -27.95 -30.03 14.59
C ARG A 429 -28.01 -30.85 15.88
N ILE A 430 -28.38 -30.25 17.01
CA ILE A 430 -28.50 -30.95 18.31
C ILE A 430 -29.70 -31.90 18.27
N PHE A 431 -30.75 -31.51 17.57
CA PHE A 431 -31.92 -32.34 17.29
C PHE A 431 -31.71 -33.33 16.12
N GLY A 432 -30.50 -33.41 15.55
CA GLY A 432 -30.18 -34.31 14.45
C GLY A 432 -30.77 -33.89 13.09
N ILE A 433 -31.23 -32.63 12.96
CA ILE A 433 -31.89 -32.14 11.76
C ILE A 433 -30.86 -31.55 10.79
N LEU A 434 -30.91 -32.00 9.53
CA LEU A 434 -30.03 -31.53 8.45
C LEU A 434 -30.64 -30.30 7.75
N GLY A 435 -29.99 -29.14 7.90
CA GLY A 435 -30.37 -27.91 7.17
C GLY A 435 -30.26 -26.66 8.04
N ASN A 436 -30.54 -25.48 7.45
CA ASN A 436 -30.64 -24.23 8.22
C ASN A 436 -32.13 -23.84 8.35
N PRO A 437 -32.70 -23.86 9.57
CA PRO A 437 -34.08 -23.44 9.82
C PRO A 437 -34.35 -22.05 9.24
N GLU A 438 -33.43 -21.10 9.39
CA GLU A 438 -33.55 -19.71 8.91
C GLU A 438 -33.79 -19.59 7.39
N LYS A 439 -33.53 -20.66 6.63
CA LYS A 439 -33.65 -20.69 5.16
C LYS A 439 -34.69 -21.69 4.66
N SER A 440 -35.30 -22.46 5.56
CA SER A 440 -36.19 -23.54 5.18
C SER A 440 -37.29 -23.69 6.23
N PRO A 441 -38.54 -23.29 5.87
CA PRO A 441 -39.71 -23.53 6.71
C PRO A 441 -39.83 -25.01 7.10
N LYS A 442 -39.44 -25.94 6.22
CA LYS A 442 -39.42 -27.40 6.48
C LYS A 442 -38.50 -27.77 7.63
N VAL A 443 -37.26 -27.30 7.59
CA VAL A 443 -36.28 -27.54 8.65
C VAL A 443 -36.74 -26.88 9.96
N MET A 444 -37.45 -25.75 9.89
CA MET A 444 -37.99 -25.07 11.07
C MET A 444 -39.20 -25.76 11.68
N ALA A 445 -40.12 -26.27 10.86
CA ALA A 445 -41.25 -27.06 11.33
C ALA A 445 -40.78 -28.40 11.90
N GLU A 446 -39.80 -29.06 11.28
CA GLU A 446 -39.18 -30.26 11.83
C GLU A 446 -38.52 -29.97 13.19
N LEU A 447 -37.81 -28.84 13.31
CA LEU A 447 -37.24 -28.41 14.58
C LEU A 447 -38.31 -28.08 15.62
N GLY A 448 -39.42 -27.44 15.20
CA GLY A 448 -40.58 -27.18 16.03
C GLY A 448 -41.22 -28.47 16.56
N ARG A 449 -41.45 -29.48 15.69
CA ARG A 449 -42.00 -30.78 16.12
C ARG A 449 -41.15 -31.46 17.18
N LYS A 450 -39.82 -31.32 17.08
CA LYS A 450 -38.91 -31.85 18.09
C LYS A 450 -38.99 -31.12 19.43
N MET A 451 -39.33 -29.84 19.44
CA MET A 451 -39.42 -29.02 20.65
C MET A 451 -40.81 -29.06 21.31
N PHE A 452 -41.87 -29.01 20.52
CA PHE A 452 -43.25 -28.84 21.00
C PHE A 452 -44.15 -30.07 20.79
N GLY A 453 -43.64 -31.12 20.13
CA GLY A 453 -44.45 -32.26 19.69
C GLY A 453 -45.16 -32.01 18.37
N GLU A 454 -45.96 -32.99 17.93
CA GLU A 454 -46.78 -32.84 16.71
C GLU A 454 -47.83 -31.76 16.93
N HIS A 455 -47.90 -30.81 15.99
CA HIS A 455 -48.86 -29.71 16.02
C HIS A 455 -49.31 -29.41 14.59
N PRO A 456 -50.61 -29.11 14.35
CA PRO A 456 -51.12 -28.82 13.00
C PRO A 456 -50.36 -27.69 12.29
N ILE A 457 -49.82 -26.72 13.01
CA ILE A 457 -49.03 -25.63 12.40
C ILE A 457 -47.70 -26.09 11.79
N PHE A 458 -47.19 -27.24 12.20
CA PHE A 458 -46.00 -27.86 11.60
C PHE A 458 -46.35 -28.72 10.40
N GLU A 459 -47.62 -28.98 10.13
CA GLU A 459 -48.09 -29.44 8.83
C GLU A 459 -47.98 -28.27 7.87
N ILE A 460 -46.77 -28.09 7.35
CA ILE A 460 -46.53 -27.17 6.24
C ILE A 460 -47.48 -27.61 5.13
N PRO A 461 -48.48 -26.78 4.77
CA PRO A 461 -49.42 -27.14 3.74
C PRO A 461 -48.64 -27.60 2.51
N SER A 462 -49.09 -28.65 1.84
CA SER A 462 -48.50 -29.07 0.56
C SER A 462 -48.49 -27.91 -0.47
N ALA A 463 -49.29 -26.88 -0.26
CA ALA A 463 -49.24 -25.59 -0.97
C ALA A 463 -47.92 -24.80 -0.74
N ILE A 464 -47.30 -24.88 0.45
CA ILE A 464 -45.98 -24.29 0.73
C ILE A 464 -44.84 -25.14 0.15
N GLU A 465 -44.96 -26.48 0.16
CA GLU A 465 -44.04 -27.36 -0.58
C GLU A 465 -44.14 -27.14 -2.10
N ASN A 466 -45.28 -26.66 -2.57
CA ASN A 466 -45.56 -26.24 -3.94
C ASN A 466 -45.63 -24.72 -4.13
N ILE A 467 -44.98 -23.91 -3.26
CA ILE A 467 -44.62 -22.55 -3.67
C ILE A 467 -43.64 -22.77 -4.81
N LYS A 468 -44.20 -22.86 -6.02
CA LYS A 468 -43.43 -22.89 -7.25
C LYS A 468 -42.47 -21.72 -7.12
N ALA A 469 -41.19 -22.01 -7.31
CA ALA A 469 -40.22 -20.95 -7.52
C ALA A 469 -40.89 -19.96 -8.49
N PRO A 470 -40.94 -18.66 -8.12
CA PRO A 470 -41.75 -17.71 -8.86
C PRO A 470 -41.41 -17.87 -10.32
N THR A 471 -42.45 -18.03 -11.14
CA THR A 471 -42.23 -18.33 -12.54
C THR A 471 -41.39 -17.22 -13.15
N THR A 472 -40.66 -17.54 -14.20
CA THR A 472 -39.89 -16.53 -14.95
C THR A 472 -40.75 -15.30 -15.28
N THR A 473 -42.03 -15.53 -15.60
CA THR A 473 -43.03 -14.49 -15.85
C THR A 473 -43.32 -13.65 -14.61
N GLU A 474 -43.58 -14.25 -13.44
CA GLU A 474 -43.84 -13.53 -12.19
C GLU A 474 -42.66 -12.67 -11.73
N ILE A 475 -41.42 -13.16 -11.93
CA ILE A 475 -40.21 -12.39 -11.64
C ILE A 475 -40.12 -11.18 -12.57
N ILE A 476 -40.36 -11.36 -13.87
CA ILE A 476 -40.34 -10.28 -14.85
C ILE A 476 -41.44 -9.26 -14.55
N GLU A 477 -42.66 -9.71 -14.27
CA GLU A 477 -43.77 -8.83 -13.90
C GLU A 477 -43.46 -8.04 -12.63
N ALA A 478 -42.85 -8.65 -11.61
CA ALA A 478 -42.45 -7.96 -10.38
C ALA A 478 -41.36 -6.90 -10.61
N ILE A 479 -40.51 -7.06 -11.63
CA ILE A 479 -39.51 -6.06 -12.01
C ILE A 479 -40.17 -4.88 -12.72
N ILE A 480 -41.08 -5.19 -13.66
CA ILE A 480 -41.77 -4.20 -14.49
C ILE A 480 -42.79 -3.40 -13.66
N THR A 481 -43.48 -4.04 -12.71
CA THR A 481 -44.49 -3.39 -11.85
C THR A 481 -43.87 -2.57 -10.72
N ASN A 482 -42.56 -2.73 -10.45
CA ASN A 482 -41.85 -1.83 -9.55
C ASN A 482 -41.64 -0.48 -10.26
N ASN A 483 -42.49 0.51 -9.96
CA ASN A 483 -42.65 1.80 -10.65
C ASN A 483 -41.35 2.59 -10.97
N ASN A 484 -40.23 2.24 -10.34
CA ASN A 484 -38.94 2.89 -10.54
C ASN A 484 -38.00 2.20 -11.53
N ILE A 485 -38.33 1.02 -12.08
CA ILE A 485 -37.45 0.22 -12.95
C ILE A 485 -38.22 -0.29 -14.20
N ASN A 486 -39.28 0.39 -14.60
CA ASN A 486 -40.16 -0.05 -15.68
C ASN A 486 -39.64 0.22 -17.11
N THR A 487 -38.44 0.77 -17.28
CA THR A 487 -37.84 0.98 -18.61
C THR A 487 -36.39 0.46 -18.67
N PRO A 488 -35.90 0.07 -19.87
CA PRO A 488 -34.50 -0.31 -20.07
C PRO A 488 -33.47 0.71 -19.56
N GLU A 489 -33.74 2.01 -19.70
CA GLU A 489 -32.86 3.09 -19.24
C GLU A 489 -32.80 3.14 -17.71
N LYS A 490 -33.96 3.04 -17.05
CA LYS A 490 -34.04 2.98 -15.59
C LYS A 490 -33.35 1.73 -15.04
N TRP A 491 -33.46 0.60 -15.73
CA TRP A 491 -32.75 -0.63 -15.37
C TRP A 491 -31.22 -0.45 -15.42
N MET A 492 -30.72 0.16 -16.49
CA MET A 492 -29.28 0.35 -16.68
C MET A 492 -28.69 1.46 -15.79
N SER A 493 -29.52 2.38 -15.28
CA SER A 493 -29.13 3.46 -14.37
C SER A 493 -29.11 3.08 -12.89
N ILE A 494 -29.53 1.86 -12.51
CA ILE A 494 -29.49 1.40 -11.11
C ILE A 494 -28.07 1.50 -10.56
N LEU A 495 -27.88 2.36 -9.56
CA LEU A 495 -26.58 2.56 -8.91
C LEU A 495 -26.08 1.27 -8.29
N HIS A 496 -24.76 1.06 -8.35
CA HIS A 496 -24.09 -0.16 -7.85
C HIS A 496 -24.50 -0.53 -6.41
N ARG A 497 -24.66 0.45 -5.51
CA ARG A 497 -25.08 0.19 -4.12
C ARG A 497 -26.49 -0.42 -4.02
N TYR A 498 -27.41 -0.01 -4.89
CA TYR A 498 -28.78 -0.51 -4.89
C TYR A 498 -28.88 -1.91 -5.51
N LYS A 499 -27.97 -2.28 -6.44
CA LYS A 499 -27.92 -3.62 -7.03
C LYS A 499 -27.77 -4.73 -5.97
N TYR A 500 -26.94 -4.51 -4.94
CA TYR A 500 -26.75 -5.48 -3.85
C TYR A 500 -27.97 -5.61 -2.93
N GLN A 501 -28.73 -4.54 -2.80
CA GLN A 501 -29.93 -4.47 -1.97
C GLN A 501 -31.17 -4.97 -2.72
N MET A 502 -31.15 -4.97 -4.05
CA MET A 502 -32.28 -5.38 -4.86
C MET A 502 -32.64 -6.85 -4.59
N ARG A 503 -33.91 -7.07 -4.27
CA ARG A 503 -34.54 -8.37 -4.10
C ARG A 503 -35.78 -8.43 -4.96
N LEU A 504 -35.86 -9.42 -5.83
CA LEU A 504 -36.97 -9.62 -6.77
C LEU A 504 -37.70 -10.88 -6.35
N LYS A 505 -38.88 -10.73 -5.74
CA LYS A 505 -39.61 -11.84 -5.09
C LYS A 505 -38.70 -12.65 -4.14
N GLY A 506 -37.93 -11.94 -3.31
CA GLY A 506 -36.99 -12.54 -2.34
C GLY A 506 -35.65 -12.99 -2.93
N LEU A 507 -35.50 -13.06 -4.25
CA LEU A 507 -34.26 -13.48 -4.91
C LEU A 507 -33.28 -12.32 -5.07
N THR A 508 -31.99 -12.60 -4.87
CA THR A 508 -30.94 -11.62 -5.20
C THR A 508 -30.84 -11.44 -6.70
N LEU A 509 -30.35 -10.28 -7.16
CA LEU A 509 -30.14 -10.04 -8.59
C LEU A 509 -29.23 -11.09 -9.25
N PHE A 510 -28.27 -11.64 -8.50
CA PHE A 510 -27.42 -12.73 -8.98
C PHE A 510 -28.16 -14.06 -9.08
N SER A 511 -29.06 -14.34 -8.14
CA SER A 511 -29.93 -15.53 -8.18
C SER A 511 -30.85 -15.47 -9.40
N VAL A 512 -31.44 -14.30 -9.67
CA VAL A 512 -32.27 -14.08 -10.86
C VAL A 512 -31.44 -14.29 -12.13
N ALA A 513 -30.25 -13.69 -12.23
CA ALA A 513 -29.35 -13.89 -13.37
C ALA A 513 -29.05 -15.38 -13.64
N LYS A 514 -28.81 -16.17 -12.58
CA LYS A 514 -28.58 -17.62 -12.71
C LYS A 514 -29.79 -18.39 -13.21
N LEU A 515 -31.01 -18.00 -12.81
CA LEU A 515 -32.24 -18.61 -13.34
C LEU A 515 -32.36 -18.43 -14.86
N PHE A 516 -31.78 -17.35 -15.38
CA PHE A 516 -31.69 -17.05 -16.80
C PHE A 516 -30.41 -17.55 -17.48
N GLY A 517 -29.62 -18.40 -16.82
CA GLY A 517 -28.41 -19.00 -17.41
C GLY A 517 -27.19 -18.08 -17.48
N LEU A 518 -27.23 -16.89 -16.86
CA LEU A 518 -26.08 -15.99 -16.83
C LEU A 518 -25.06 -16.45 -15.79
N THR A 519 -23.79 -16.52 -16.20
CA THR A 519 -22.67 -16.95 -15.36
C THR A 519 -22.08 -15.79 -14.53
N GLU A 520 -22.15 -14.57 -15.06
CA GLU A 520 -21.64 -13.37 -14.42
C GLU A 520 -22.66 -12.70 -13.49
N SER A 521 -22.17 -11.94 -12.50
CA SER A 521 -23.03 -11.21 -11.58
C SER A 521 -23.40 -9.82 -12.12
N PRO A 522 -24.71 -9.50 -12.28
CA PRO A 522 -25.14 -8.15 -12.69
C PRO A 522 -24.74 -7.04 -11.71
N ASN A 523 -24.45 -7.42 -10.46
CA ASN A 523 -23.93 -6.50 -9.45
C ASN A 523 -22.52 -5.99 -9.79
N ARG A 524 -21.75 -6.74 -10.58
CA ARG A 524 -20.33 -6.47 -10.88
C ARG A 524 -20.05 -6.24 -12.37
N SER A 525 -20.92 -6.73 -13.25
CA SER A 525 -20.76 -6.66 -14.71
C SER A 525 -21.90 -5.88 -15.33
N GLN A 526 -21.59 -4.80 -16.07
CA GLN A 526 -22.59 -4.09 -16.87
C GLN A 526 -23.10 -4.95 -18.02
N HIS A 527 -22.26 -5.84 -18.56
CA HIS A 527 -22.67 -6.80 -19.59
C HIS A 527 -23.72 -7.78 -19.03
N ALA A 528 -23.46 -8.39 -17.87
CA ALA A 528 -24.45 -9.25 -17.21
C ALA A 528 -25.74 -8.51 -16.84
N MET A 529 -25.65 -7.23 -16.48
CA MET A 529 -26.81 -6.38 -16.24
C MET A 529 -27.63 -6.14 -17.53
N ALA A 530 -26.96 -5.86 -18.64
CA ALA A 530 -27.60 -5.65 -19.93
C ALA A 530 -28.23 -6.93 -20.46
N GLU A 531 -27.53 -8.06 -20.44
CA GLU A 531 -28.07 -9.37 -20.84
C GLU A 531 -29.31 -9.74 -20.01
N LEU A 532 -29.25 -9.52 -18.69
CA LEU A 532 -30.43 -9.73 -17.85
C LEU A 532 -31.57 -8.79 -18.22
N GLY A 533 -31.27 -7.53 -18.54
CA GLY A 533 -32.25 -6.55 -19.02
C GLY A 533 -32.90 -6.95 -20.34
N LYS A 534 -32.13 -7.39 -21.34
CA LYS A 534 -32.64 -7.88 -22.63
C LYS A 534 -33.69 -8.96 -22.43
N ILE A 535 -33.45 -9.88 -21.48
CA ILE A 535 -34.35 -10.96 -21.14
C ILE A 535 -35.61 -10.44 -20.44
N ILE A 536 -35.47 -9.55 -19.46
CA ILE A 536 -36.60 -9.02 -18.68
C ILE A 536 -37.53 -8.18 -19.55
N PHE A 537 -36.99 -7.27 -20.35
CA PHE A 537 -37.77 -6.31 -21.15
C PHE A 537 -38.18 -6.87 -22.52
N LYS A 538 -37.78 -8.10 -22.86
CA LYS A 538 -38.04 -8.76 -24.16
C LYS A 538 -37.69 -7.86 -25.35
N ASN A 539 -36.64 -7.07 -25.21
CA ASN A 539 -36.18 -6.12 -26.23
C ASN A 539 -34.66 -6.18 -26.34
N PRO A 540 -34.11 -7.22 -27.01
CA PRO A 540 -32.67 -7.47 -27.04
C PRO A 540 -31.87 -6.37 -27.75
N ASP A 541 -32.49 -5.69 -28.70
CA ASP A 541 -31.88 -4.66 -29.54
C ASP A 541 -32.03 -3.25 -28.96
N HIS A 542 -32.63 -3.12 -27.76
CA HIS A 542 -32.83 -1.83 -27.13
C HIS A 542 -31.48 -1.10 -26.93
N PRO A 543 -31.35 0.16 -27.37
CA PRO A 543 -30.08 0.90 -27.31
C PRO A 543 -29.45 0.94 -25.90
N ALA A 544 -30.27 1.03 -24.85
CA ALA A 544 -29.80 1.00 -23.46
C ALA A 544 -29.02 -0.28 -23.08
N PHE A 545 -29.25 -1.41 -23.75
CA PHE A 545 -28.55 -2.68 -23.48
C PHE A 545 -27.30 -2.88 -24.34
N GLN A 546 -27.00 -1.94 -25.25
CA GLN A 546 -25.74 -1.93 -25.96
C GLN A 546 -24.66 -1.47 -24.98
N VAL A 547 -23.99 -2.42 -24.33
CA VAL A 547 -22.82 -2.12 -23.51
C VAL A 547 -21.66 -1.94 -24.49
N PRO A 548 -21.11 -0.72 -24.63
CA PRO A 548 -20.03 -0.51 -25.58
C PRO A 548 -18.84 -1.37 -25.15
N ASP A 549 -18.29 -2.10 -26.11
CA ASP A 549 -17.03 -2.82 -25.92
C ASP A 549 -15.95 -1.77 -25.66
N LYS A 550 -15.54 -1.64 -24.40
CA LYS A 550 -14.56 -0.62 -23.98
C LYS A 550 -13.26 -0.68 -24.77
N SER A 551 -12.91 -1.84 -25.32
CA SER A 551 -11.70 -2.01 -26.14
C SER A 551 -11.82 -1.41 -27.54
N LYS A 552 -13.05 -1.14 -28.01
CA LYS A 552 -13.35 -0.58 -29.33
C LYS A 552 -13.71 0.91 -29.30
N ILE A 553 -13.86 1.50 -28.13
CA ILE A 553 -14.15 2.93 -28.00
C ILE A 553 -12.91 3.71 -28.42
N THR A 554 -13.04 4.49 -29.49
CA THR A 554 -11.94 5.31 -30.01
C THR A 554 -11.95 6.70 -29.38
N ILE A 555 -10.83 7.43 -29.53
CA ILE A 555 -10.76 8.85 -29.15
C ILE A 555 -11.87 9.66 -29.84
N GLN A 556 -12.16 9.37 -31.11
CA GLN A 556 -13.19 10.07 -31.88
C GLN A 556 -14.60 9.87 -31.32
N ASP A 557 -14.90 8.69 -30.75
CA ASP A 557 -16.19 8.42 -30.12
C ASP A 557 -16.36 9.21 -28.82
N ILE A 558 -15.28 9.40 -28.07
CA ILE A 558 -15.27 10.26 -26.88
C ILE A 558 -15.45 11.72 -27.28
N GLU A 559 -14.70 12.21 -28.27
CA GLU A 559 -14.86 13.59 -28.76
C GLU A 559 -16.29 13.87 -29.23
N ARG A 560 -16.92 12.92 -29.94
CA ARG A 560 -18.33 13.00 -30.36
C ARG A 560 -19.29 13.01 -29.16
N ALA A 561 -19.08 12.15 -28.18
CA ALA A 561 -19.93 12.11 -26.98
C ALA A 561 -19.86 13.44 -26.19
N ILE A 562 -18.68 14.06 -26.14
CA ILE A 562 -18.47 15.33 -25.45
C ILE A 562 -19.16 16.46 -26.18
N SER A 563 -19.00 16.56 -27.51
CA SER A 563 -19.64 17.63 -28.28
C SER A 563 -21.16 17.60 -28.18
N THR A 564 -21.77 16.43 -27.96
CA THR A 564 -23.22 16.28 -27.73
C THR A 564 -23.69 16.54 -26.30
N SER A 565 -22.78 16.68 -25.33
CA SER A 565 -23.14 16.83 -23.91
C SER A 565 -23.25 18.29 -23.51
N SER A 566 -24.44 18.76 -23.14
CA SER A 566 -24.68 20.16 -22.73
C SER A 566 -23.86 20.60 -21.51
N ASP A 567 -23.54 19.67 -20.62
CA ASP A 567 -23.04 20.02 -19.28
C ASP A 567 -21.50 20.05 -19.21
N ILE A 568 -20.80 19.47 -20.19
CA ILE A 568 -19.34 19.28 -20.14
C ILE A 568 -18.64 19.59 -21.47
N ASN A 569 -19.37 20.08 -22.48
CA ASN A 569 -18.79 20.48 -23.76
C ASN A 569 -18.10 21.85 -23.71
N THR A 570 -18.20 22.57 -22.59
CA THR A 570 -17.47 23.81 -22.33
C THR A 570 -16.41 23.60 -21.24
N PRO A 571 -15.29 24.34 -21.28
CA PRO A 571 -14.30 24.34 -20.21
C PRO A 571 -14.90 24.63 -18.82
N GLU A 572 -15.88 25.52 -18.71
CA GLU A 572 -16.57 25.85 -17.47
C GLU A 572 -17.40 24.68 -16.97
N GLY A 573 -18.24 24.09 -17.83
CA GLY A 573 -19.06 22.93 -17.47
C GLY A 573 -18.21 21.74 -17.03
N TRP A 574 -17.10 21.50 -17.75
CA TRP A 574 -16.09 20.51 -17.37
C TRP A 574 -15.55 20.77 -15.96
N MET A 575 -15.13 22.00 -15.68
CA MET A 575 -14.49 22.36 -14.40
C MET A 575 -15.47 22.52 -13.22
N GLN A 576 -16.77 22.50 -13.48
CA GLN A 576 -17.84 22.57 -12.48
C GLN A 576 -18.24 21.21 -11.91
N LEU A 577 -17.81 20.09 -12.50
CA LEU A 577 -18.13 18.76 -11.94
C LEU A 577 -17.60 18.61 -10.50
N THR A 578 -18.52 18.28 -9.60
CA THR A 578 -18.22 17.96 -8.19
C THR A 578 -17.36 16.70 -8.07
N ALA A 579 -16.69 16.49 -6.93
CA ALA A 579 -15.87 15.30 -6.71
C ALA A 579 -16.66 13.99 -6.89
N THR A 580 -17.94 13.96 -6.49
CA THR A 580 -18.81 12.80 -6.70
C THR A 580 -19.09 12.62 -8.19
N GLU A 581 -19.48 13.67 -8.91
CA GLU A 581 -19.71 13.61 -10.35
C GLU A 581 -18.45 13.14 -11.08
N ARG A 582 -17.27 13.70 -10.82
CA ARG A 582 -16.02 13.23 -11.46
C ARG A 582 -15.74 11.75 -11.27
N SER A 583 -16.16 11.17 -10.14
CA SER A 583 -15.98 9.75 -9.85
C SER A 583 -17.00 8.83 -10.55
N THR A 584 -18.18 9.36 -10.90
CA THR A 584 -19.29 8.58 -11.45
C THR A 584 -19.63 8.94 -12.89
N HIS A 585 -19.21 10.11 -13.37
CA HIS A 585 -19.54 10.64 -14.69
C HIS A 585 -18.89 9.77 -15.76
N LYS A 586 -19.66 9.50 -16.82
CA LYS A 586 -19.24 8.66 -17.92
C LYS A 586 -19.48 9.38 -19.24
N ILE A 587 -18.47 9.36 -20.09
CA ILE A 587 -18.50 9.95 -21.43
C ILE A 587 -18.31 8.80 -22.41
N GLY A 588 -19.26 8.60 -23.32
CA GLY A 588 -19.26 7.43 -24.20
C GLY A 588 -19.21 6.09 -23.45
N GLY A 589 -19.68 6.04 -22.19
CA GLY A 589 -19.62 4.84 -21.34
C GLY A 589 -18.29 4.62 -20.59
N LEU A 590 -17.27 5.44 -20.84
CA LEU A 590 -15.99 5.41 -20.12
C LEU A 590 -16.00 6.37 -18.93
N THR A 591 -15.38 5.97 -17.83
CA THR A 591 -15.15 6.89 -16.69
C THR A 591 -14.04 7.89 -17.04
N LEU A 592 -13.97 9.05 -16.37
CA LEU A 592 -12.88 10.03 -16.61
C LEU A 592 -11.48 9.41 -16.48
N ARG A 593 -11.31 8.41 -15.59
CA ARG A 593 -10.05 7.66 -15.45
C ARG A 593 -9.76 6.75 -16.64
N ASP A 594 -10.79 6.07 -17.16
CA ASP A 594 -10.63 5.23 -18.36
C ASP A 594 -10.31 6.10 -19.59
N ILE A 595 -10.88 7.31 -19.66
CA ILE A 595 -10.57 8.28 -20.72
C ILE A 595 -9.13 8.77 -20.59
N ALA A 596 -8.66 9.18 -19.40
CA ALA A 596 -7.26 9.54 -19.20
C ALA A 596 -6.29 8.44 -19.67
N LYS A 597 -6.61 7.17 -19.38
CA LYS A 597 -5.83 6.02 -19.88
C LYS A 597 -5.88 5.87 -21.40
N LEU A 598 -7.03 6.13 -22.04
CA LEU A 598 -7.16 6.09 -23.49
C LEU A 598 -6.23 7.11 -24.18
N TYR A 599 -5.98 8.24 -23.53
CA TYR A 599 -5.00 9.25 -23.96
C TYR A 599 -3.57 8.98 -23.44
N ASN A 600 -3.30 7.83 -22.81
CA ASN A 600 -2.02 7.49 -22.18
C ASN A 600 -1.54 8.49 -21.12
N LEU A 601 -2.47 9.15 -20.42
CA LEU A 601 -2.16 10.12 -19.39
C LEU A 601 -2.19 9.43 -18.00
N PRO A 602 -1.15 9.58 -17.16
CA PRO A 602 -1.10 9.01 -15.81
C PRO A 602 -1.99 9.74 -14.79
N LEU A 603 -3.10 10.31 -15.24
CA LEU A 603 -3.95 11.22 -14.50
C LEU A 603 -5.02 10.50 -13.66
N LYS A 604 -5.39 11.12 -12.54
CA LYS A 604 -6.49 10.73 -11.65
C LYS A 604 -7.50 11.89 -11.56
N PRO A 605 -8.18 12.24 -12.67
CA PRO A 605 -9.11 13.38 -12.75
C PRO A 605 -10.30 13.26 -11.79
N ASN A 606 -10.61 12.06 -11.33
CA ASN A 606 -11.63 11.83 -10.30
C ASN A 606 -11.19 12.27 -8.88
N ARG A 607 -9.90 12.51 -8.66
CA ARG A 607 -9.32 12.86 -7.35
C ARG A 607 -8.67 14.23 -7.33
N SER A 608 -8.11 14.68 -8.44
CA SER A 608 -7.37 15.93 -8.56
C SER A 608 -8.07 16.87 -9.52
N ARG A 609 -8.24 18.13 -9.11
CA ARG A 609 -8.78 19.19 -9.97
C ARG A 609 -7.75 19.57 -11.04
N SER A 610 -6.45 19.52 -10.72
CA SER A 610 -5.35 19.74 -11.67
C SER A 610 -5.37 18.73 -12.81
N ASP A 611 -5.40 17.44 -12.48
CA ASP A 611 -5.53 16.34 -13.43
C ASP A 611 -6.80 16.46 -14.28
N MET A 612 -7.86 17.03 -13.70
CA MET A 612 -9.11 17.29 -14.42
C MET A 612 -8.96 18.43 -15.43
N ALA A 613 -8.28 19.53 -15.07
CA ALA A 613 -8.00 20.62 -15.99
C ALA A 613 -7.08 20.13 -17.12
N GLU A 614 -6.03 19.38 -16.82
CA GLU A 614 -5.11 18.83 -17.83
C GLU A 614 -5.83 17.91 -18.82
N LEU A 615 -6.66 16.99 -18.30
CA LEU A 615 -7.51 16.16 -19.15
C LEU A 615 -8.49 17.00 -19.99
N GLY A 616 -9.07 18.06 -19.40
CA GLY A 616 -9.97 18.99 -20.07
C GLY A 616 -9.30 19.77 -21.21
N LYS A 617 -8.06 20.26 -21.00
CA LYS A 617 -7.27 20.97 -22.02
C LYS A 617 -7.09 20.11 -23.28
N ILE A 618 -6.78 18.83 -23.09
CA ILE A 618 -6.56 17.86 -24.17
C ILE A 618 -7.86 17.54 -24.88
N ILE A 619 -8.90 17.24 -24.12
CA ILE A 619 -10.18 16.77 -24.64
C ILE A 619 -10.97 17.88 -25.35
N LEU A 620 -11.03 19.07 -24.75
CA LEU A 620 -11.80 20.21 -25.27
C LEU A 620 -11.00 21.06 -26.27
N LYS A 621 -9.74 20.69 -26.54
CA LYS A 621 -8.84 21.34 -27.52
C LYS A 621 -8.74 22.86 -27.30
N ASN A 622 -8.77 23.29 -26.04
CA ASN A 622 -8.73 24.70 -25.64
C ASN A 622 -7.79 24.88 -24.43
N PRO A 623 -6.48 24.68 -24.60
CA PRO A 623 -5.53 24.60 -23.50
C PRO A 623 -5.39 25.91 -22.69
N ASP A 624 -5.61 27.04 -23.35
CA ASP A 624 -5.40 28.38 -22.79
C ASP A 624 -6.66 28.97 -22.12
N HIS A 625 -7.75 28.20 -22.08
CA HIS A 625 -9.00 28.69 -21.52
C HIS A 625 -8.83 29.04 -20.02
N PRO A 626 -9.29 30.22 -19.56
CA PRO A 626 -9.15 30.65 -18.16
C PRO A 626 -9.73 29.67 -17.15
N ALA A 627 -10.80 28.95 -17.49
CA ALA A 627 -11.36 27.89 -16.62
C ALA A 627 -10.37 26.76 -16.29
N PHE A 628 -9.37 26.50 -17.15
CA PHE A 628 -8.31 25.53 -16.89
C PHE A 628 -7.07 26.15 -16.25
N GLN A 629 -7.02 27.48 -16.12
CA GLN A 629 -6.11 28.14 -15.21
C GLN A 629 -6.68 27.90 -13.82
N ILE A 630 -6.34 26.75 -13.25
CA ILE A 630 -6.45 26.58 -11.81
C ILE A 630 -5.41 27.55 -11.29
N GLU A 631 -5.85 28.70 -10.81
CA GLU A 631 -5.04 29.50 -9.90
C GLU A 631 -4.52 28.48 -8.89
N GLU A 632 -3.22 28.19 -8.96
CA GLU A 632 -2.55 27.49 -7.89
C GLU A 632 -2.89 28.35 -6.69
N THR A 633 -3.84 27.87 -5.86
CA THR A 633 -4.14 28.51 -4.59
C THR A 633 -2.76 28.69 -3.98
N PRO A 634 -2.30 29.95 -3.79
CA PRO A 634 -0.91 30.22 -3.45
C PRO A 634 -0.57 29.25 -2.34
N GLU A 635 0.46 28.43 -2.57
CA GLU A 635 0.74 27.30 -1.69
C GLU A 635 0.89 27.85 -0.29
N ALA A 636 -0.17 27.72 0.51
CA ALA A 636 -0.15 28.24 1.86
C ALA A 636 0.96 27.46 2.57
N ASN A 637 2.04 28.18 2.88
CA ASN A 637 3.15 27.60 3.60
C ASN A 637 2.69 27.28 5.04
N GLN A 638 3.50 26.53 5.76
CA GLN A 638 3.12 26.11 7.12
C GLN A 638 2.86 27.34 8.01
N GLU A 639 3.60 28.44 7.83
CA GLU A 639 3.42 29.68 8.57
C GLU A 639 2.05 30.33 8.34
N GLU A 640 1.60 30.48 7.10
CA GLU A 640 0.29 31.06 6.77
C GLU A 640 -0.86 30.25 7.36
N ILE A 641 -0.75 28.92 7.29
CA ILE A 641 -1.74 28.02 7.89
C ILE A 641 -1.78 28.21 9.41
N VAL A 642 -0.62 28.29 10.08
CA VAL A 642 -0.55 28.54 11.52
C VAL A 642 -1.18 29.89 11.88
N GLN A 643 -0.90 30.95 11.11
CA GLN A 643 -1.48 32.28 11.35
C GLN A 643 -3.00 32.29 11.18
N GLU A 644 -3.54 31.63 10.16
CA GLU A 644 -4.99 31.57 9.96
C GLU A 644 -5.69 30.71 11.03
N VAL A 645 -5.08 29.61 11.48
CA VAL A 645 -5.58 28.82 12.63
C VAL A 645 -5.69 29.72 13.86
N LEU A 646 -4.67 30.54 14.11
CA LEU A 646 -4.63 31.44 15.26
C LEU A 646 -5.63 32.59 15.17
N ALA A 647 -5.82 33.14 13.98
CA ALA A 647 -6.82 34.17 13.71
C ALA A 647 -8.26 33.63 13.83
N THR A 648 -8.46 32.32 13.65
CA THR A 648 -9.78 31.69 13.69
C THR A 648 -10.22 31.38 15.12
N ALA A 649 -10.99 32.30 15.73
CA ALA A 649 -11.40 32.24 17.14
C ALA A 649 -12.08 30.93 17.60
N SER A 650 -12.72 30.19 16.68
CA SER A 650 -13.39 28.90 16.96
C SER A 650 -12.41 27.74 17.13
N ILE A 651 -11.15 27.86 16.69
CA ILE A 651 -10.16 26.79 16.70
C ILE A 651 -8.78 27.22 17.18
N ASN A 652 -8.61 28.46 17.65
CA ASN A 652 -7.32 29.08 18.02
C ASN A 652 -6.62 28.50 19.25
N THR A 653 -7.05 27.35 19.77
CA THR A 653 -6.40 26.63 20.86
C THR A 653 -6.49 25.14 20.58
N LEU A 654 -5.54 24.36 21.11
CA LEU A 654 -5.53 22.90 20.94
C LEU A 654 -6.84 22.24 21.43
N ASP A 655 -7.37 22.67 22.57
CA ASP A 655 -8.62 22.14 23.11
C ASP A 655 -9.81 22.39 22.17
N LYS A 656 -9.95 23.62 21.66
CA LYS A 656 -11.00 23.96 20.69
C LYS A 656 -10.83 23.20 19.38
N TRP A 657 -9.60 23.02 18.92
CA TRP A 657 -9.27 22.26 17.72
C TRP A 657 -9.70 20.78 17.83
N ILE A 658 -9.39 20.14 18.95
CA ILE A 658 -9.74 18.73 19.20
C ILE A 658 -11.26 18.59 19.43
N ALA A 659 -11.91 19.61 20.00
CA ALA A 659 -13.35 19.62 20.30
C ALA A 659 -14.26 19.74 19.07
N LEU A 660 -13.72 19.99 17.86
CA LEU A 660 -14.52 20.07 16.65
C LEU A 660 -15.33 18.79 16.42
N THR A 661 -16.62 18.96 16.14
CA THR A 661 -17.50 17.88 15.72
C THR A 661 -17.13 17.37 14.33
N GLN A 662 -17.56 16.16 13.98
CA GLN A 662 -17.34 15.58 12.65
C GLN A 662 -17.84 16.48 11.51
N LYS A 663 -18.98 17.15 11.72
CA LYS A 663 -19.59 18.06 10.74
C LYS A 663 -18.75 19.32 10.56
N GLU A 664 -18.20 19.86 11.64
CA GLU A 664 -17.31 21.02 11.58
C GLU A 664 -15.98 20.66 10.93
N LYS A 665 -15.38 19.52 11.28
CA LYS A 665 -14.15 19.00 10.65
C LYS A 665 -14.26 18.90 9.12
N LEU A 666 -15.39 18.43 8.61
CA LEU A 666 -15.62 18.30 7.17
C LEU A 666 -15.83 19.65 6.46
N LYS A 667 -16.31 20.67 7.19
CA LYS A 667 -16.54 22.02 6.67
C LYS A 667 -15.36 22.95 6.84
N LEU A 668 -14.45 22.66 7.76
CA LEU A 668 -13.32 23.50 8.08
C LEU A 668 -12.37 23.62 6.88
N LYS A 669 -12.11 24.87 6.51
CA LYS A 669 -11.14 25.27 5.49
C LYS A 669 -10.20 26.29 6.11
N ILE A 670 -8.90 26.08 5.95
CA ILE A 670 -7.84 26.99 6.41
C ILE A 670 -6.97 27.27 5.20
N CYS A 671 -6.84 28.53 4.82
CA CYS A 671 -6.21 28.95 3.56
C CYS A 671 -6.86 28.26 2.35
N GLY A 672 -8.18 28.01 2.41
CA GLY A 672 -8.91 27.22 1.39
C GLY A 672 -8.63 25.71 1.40
N LEU A 673 -7.68 25.23 2.21
CA LEU A 673 -7.29 23.83 2.33
C LEU A 673 -8.22 23.10 3.31
N GLY A 674 -8.61 21.86 2.97
CA GLY A 674 -9.28 20.97 3.93
C GLY A 674 -8.27 20.29 4.86
N LEU A 675 -8.75 19.78 6.00
CA LEU A 675 -7.91 19.12 7.02
C LEU A 675 -6.95 18.05 6.49
N TYR A 676 -7.34 17.26 5.48
CA TYR A 676 -6.45 16.25 4.88
C TYR A 676 -5.26 16.89 4.14
N ALA A 677 -5.48 17.97 3.41
CA ALA A 677 -4.42 18.69 2.71
C ALA A 677 -3.48 19.39 3.71
N ILE A 678 -4.06 19.98 4.76
CA ILE A 678 -3.30 20.57 5.86
C ILE A 678 -2.40 19.52 6.52
N ALA A 679 -2.93 18.34 6.86
CA ALA A 679 -2.13 17.23 7.42
C ALA A 679 -0.94 16.87 6.52
N GLY A 680 -1.16 16.79 5.20
CA GLY A 680 -0.10 16.55 4.23
C GLY A 680 0.99 17.61 4.24
N LYS A 681 0.62 18.90 4.35
CA LYS A 681 1.59 20.01 4.45
C LYS A 681 2.43 19.96 5.74
N PHE A 682 1.92 19.34 6.81
CA PHE A 682 2.66 19.10 8.06
C PHE A 682 3.31 17.69 8.13
N GLY A 683 3.33 16.93 7.04
CA GLY A 683 3.96 15.60 7.00
C GLY A 683 3.19 14.50 7.76
N ILE A 684 1.94 14.77 8.18
CA ILE A 684 1.13 13.82 8.95
C ILE A 684 0.37 12.89 8.01
N LYS A 685 0.53 11.58 8.20
CA LYS A 685 -0.14 10.57 7.38
C LYS A 685 -1.56 10.28 7.90
N GLY A 686 -2.55 10.53 7.05
CA GLY A 686 -3.94 10.09 7.21
C GLY A 686 -4.94 11.25 7.23
N ASN A 687 -6.18 10.99 7.63
CA ASN A 687 -7.27 11.98 7.51
C ASN A 687 -7.76 12.46 8.89
N PRO A 688 -7.39 13.70 9.32
CA PRO A 688 -7.82 14.26 10.60
C PRO A 688 -9.34 14.37 10.72
N SER A 689 -10.05 14.52 9.60
CA SER A 689 -11.50 14.59 9.61
C SER A 689 -12.15 13.28 10.05
N THR A 690 -11.49 12.11 9.94
CA THR A 690 -12.05 10.81 10.33
C THR A 690 -11.35 10.15 11.52
N SER A 691 -10.25 10.73 12.03
CA SER A 691 -9.46 10.17 13.12
C SER A 691 -9.15 11.24 14.16
N SER A 692 -9.65 11.07 15.37
CA SER A 692 -9.38 11.98 16.50
C SER A 692 -7.91 11.99 16.90
N ALA A 693 -7.19 10.88 16.75
CA ALA A 693 -5.76 10.80 17.03
C ALA A 693 -4.94 11.67 16.05
N ILE A 694 -5.22 11.55 14.75
CA ILE A 694 -4.57 12.35 13.71
C ILE A 694 -4.94 13.84 13.85
N MET A 695 -6.19 14.13 14.24
CA MET A 695 -6.63 15.49 14.54
C MET A 695 -5.84 16.12 15.69
N LYS A 696 -5.62 15.34 16.77
CA LYS A 696 -4.82 15.78 17.91
C LYS A 696 -3.37 16.01 17.52
N GLU A 697 -2.74 15.05 16.83
CA GLU A 697 -1.37 15.16 16.33
C GLU A 697 -1.18 16.40 15.45
N LEU A 698 -2.10 16.64 14.51
CA LEU A 698 -2.08 17.85 13.68
C LEU A 698 -2.21 19.12 14.50
N GLY A 699 -3.09 19.14 15.50
CA GLY A 699 -3.22 20.25 16.43
C GLY A 699 -1.92 20.50 17.19
N GLU A 700 -1.32 19.46 17.76
CA GLU A 700 -0.08 19.58 18.54
C GLU A 700 1.08 20.14 17.68
N ILE A 701 1.20 19.75 16.42
CA ILE A 701 2.22 20.32 15.52
C ILE A 701 1.93 21.80 15.22
N ILE A 702 0.68 22.14 14.91
CA ILE A 702 0.29 23.53 14.61
C ILE A 702 0.51 24.43 15.83
N PHE A 703 0.09 24.00 17.02
CA PHE A 703 0.17 24.80 18.24
C PHE A 703 1.56 24.79 18.91
N SER A 704 2.39 23.76 18.71
CA SER A 704 3.78 23.74 19.23
C SER A 704 4.72 24.69 18.50
N LYS A 705 4.50 24.94 17.20
CA LYS A 705 5.24 25.95 16.42
C LYS A 705 5.05 27.39 16.92
N ILE A 706 4.06 27.63 17.77
CA ILE A 706 3.75 28.94 18.36
C ILE A 706 4.64 29.22 19.56
N ILE A 707 4.83 28.20 20.42
CA ILE A 707 5.54 28.33 21.69
C ILE A 707 7.01 28.73 21.48
N PHE A 708 7.63 28.31 20.37
CA PHE A 708 9.02 28.65 20.05
C PHE A 708 9.25 30.10 19.55
N ARG A 709 8.21 30.94 19.41
CA ARG A 709 8.38 32.35 18.99
C ARG A 709 8.48 33.35 20.15
N GLU A 710 8.05 33.01 21.35
CA GLU A 710 8.07 33.94 22.50
C GLU A 710 9.45 34.08 23.16
N ASP A 711 10.43 33.24 22.82
CA ASP A 711 11.81 33.29 23.36
C ASP A 711 12.81 34.11 22.51
N THR A 712 12.33 34.95 21.59
CA THR A 712 13.20 35.91 20.91
C THR A 712 13.42 37.10 21.84
N PRO A 713 14.64 37.35 22.37
CA PRO A 713 14.86 38.44 23.31
C PRO A 713 14.62 39.78 22.61
N SER A 714 13.79 40.61 23.24
CA SER A 714 13.44 41.99 22.84
C SER A 714 14.64 42.92 22.75
#